data_AF-A0A2B4RPA1-F1
#
_entry.id   AF-A0A2B4RPA1-F1
#
_cell.length_a   1.000
_cell.length_b   1.000
_cell.length_c   1.000
_cell.angle_alpha   90.00
_cell.angle_beta   90.00
_cell.angle_gamma   90.00
#
_symmetry.space_group_name_H-M   'P 1'
#
loop_
_entity.id
_entity.type
_entity.pdbx_description
1 polymer ?
#
loop_
_entity_poly.entity_id
_entity_poly.type
_entity_poly.pdbx_seq_one_letter_code
_entity_poly.pdbx_strand_id
1 'polypeptide(L)'
;MRRRRAGWDDPLPDSLLQKWQRWRDSLAELERVTVPRCYHPADFGRVAQAELHAFSDASKDAIGACVYLRLVNDGGEVATSLVFGQSKVAPLQTTSIPRLELCGAVLATQAVARILKEIDIQIDNIKFYTDSKATLGYIQNESRRFYVYVANRVEIIRRVSSPDQWRYIETSDNPADLATRCLNASSLADSAWLKGPRFLRNPDAVQPQRENIQLAEDDPEVRREVIAHASCIYKCRGLGAERFSRFSNLHSLKRAIARLIVKVKEFRRQKNEQRPPKARQTFRSPTANELNQAMDAIIRAAQKEAFGAELTNKDLTEQKEGERYQNTDRQIMSGKIRQAGYWLIGGHRMVAKELASCVPCKKLRGPHVIQKMADLPQDRTEVGPPFTNVDFDVFGPWTVSTRKTRGGAAQSKRLGLLFTCLNSRAIHIEVLESMDASSFICALRRFFAICGPAAVLRCNRGTNFVGGHTELAETLKEMDETKIERFVTQHDCEWKFNPPHASHFGGVWERQIGTIRRVLDAMLADLGPRQLTHEILNTFMAEVTAIVDARPIAALPSDINDPQPLSPAMLLTMKTRPPGPPPGNFLPPDLYANRRWSRVQCLADQFWLRWHREYLQNLQPRRKWYDARRDLAPGDVVLMKEDSQNRSDWPMGRVTEAIRSADGKVRKVSLRIVREGRGKVFLRPIKELILLVPVEAQ
;
A
#
# COMPACT_ATOMS: atom_id res chain seq x y z
N MET A 1 18.57 29.82 -17.43
CA MET A 1 18.14 30.71 -16.33
C MET A 1 18.12 29.99 -14.96
N ARG A 2 17.29 28.97 -14.72
CA ARG A 2 17.15 28.32 -13.39
C ARG A 2 18.45 27.77 -12.77
N ARG A 3 19.33 27.11 -13.55
CA ARG A 3 20.65 26.63 -13.06
C ARG A 3 21.61 27.76 -12.64
N ARG A 4 21.36 29.00 -13.07
CA ARG A 4 22.21 30.19 -12.81
C ARG A 4 21.63 31.17 -11.78
N ARG A 5 20.49 30.85 -11.14
CA ARG A 5 19.80 31.70 -10.15
C ARG A 5 19.48 33.13 -10.62
N ALA A 6 19.36 33.36 -11.93
CA ALA A 6 18.87 34.62 -12.46
C ALA A 6 17.35 34.75 -12.19
N GLY A 7 16.91 35.96 -11.83
CA GLY A 7 15.52 36.35 -11.74
C GLY A 7 14.80 36.30 -13.09
N TRP A 8 13.47 36.41 -13.07
CA TRP A 8 12.66 36.40 -14.29
C TRP A 8 12.85 37.67 -15.14
N ASP A 9 13.12 38.79 -14.47
CA ASP A 9 13.29 40.11 -15.10
C ASP A 9 14.75 40.47 -15.41
N ASP A 10 15.69 39.57 -15.08
CA ASP A 10 17.10 39.79 -15.35
C ASP A 10 17.39 39.66 -16.86
N PRO A 11 18.20 40.56 -17.44
CA PRO A 11 18.58 40.45 -18.84
C PRO A 11 19.31 39.13 -19.13
N LEU A 12 19.03 38.54 -20.30
CA LEU A 12 19.73 37.34 -20.76
C LEU A 12 21.22 37.66 -20.97
N PRO A 13 22.15 36.82 -20.49
CA PRO A 13 23.56 36.93 -20.85
C PRO A 13 23.74 36.92 -22.36
N ASP A 14 24.69 37.69 -22.90
CA ASP A 14 24.87 37.87 -24.36
C ASP A 14 24.93 36.55 -25.14
N SER A 15 25.62 35.55 -24.59
CA SER A 15 25.70 34.19 -25.17
C SER A 15 24.35 33.47 -25.32
N LEU A 16 23.38 33.76 -24.44
CA LEU A 16 22.01 33.22 -24.51
C LEU A 16 21.10 34.15 -25.29
N LEU A 17 21.30 35.47 -25.21
CA LEU A 17 20.55 36.45 -25.96
C LEU A 17 20.70 36.20 -27.47
N GLN A 18 21.92 35.96 -27.96
CA GLN A 18 22.15 35.60 -29.36
C GLN A 18 21.46 34.29 -29.77
N LYS A 19 21.49 33.27 -28.90
CA LYS A 19 20.79 31.99 -29.17
C LYS A 19 19.27 32.18 -29.20
N TRP A 20 18.75 32.98 -28.29
CA TRP A 20 17.34 33.33 -28.21
C TRP A 20 16.88 34.12 -29.44
N GLN A 21 17.63 35.13 -29.86
CA GLN A 21 17.34 35.91 -31.07
C GLN A 21 17.31 35.02 -32.31
N ARG A 22 18.34 34.19 -32.52
CA ARG A 22 18.36 33.22 -33.64
C ARG A 22 17.15 32.29 -33.63
N TRP A 23 16.78 31.78 -32.45
CA TRP A 23 15.58 30.93 -32.32
C TRP A 23 14.31 31.71 -32.63
N ARG A 24 14.13 32.91 -32.07
CA ARG A 24 12.97 33.78 -32.29
C ARG A 24 12.82 34.12 -33.77
N ASP A 25 13.91 34.53 -34.42
CA ASP A 25 13.89 34.96 -35.82
C ASP A 25 13.58 33.77 -36.76
N SER A 26 13.92 32.53 -36.35
CA SER A 26 13.55 31.33 -37.10
C SER A 26 12.04 31.03 -37.08
N LEU A 27 11.27 31.59 -36.14
CA LEU A 27 9.84 31.29 -36.00
C LEU A 27 9.01 31.73 -37.21
N ALA A 28 9.47 32.71 -37.99
CA ALA A 28 8.81 33.12 -39.23
C ALA A 28 8.71 31.98 -40.25
N GLU A 29 9.66 31.05 -40.26
CA GLU A 29 9.64 29.89 -41.16
C GLU A 29 8.52 28.89 -40.83
N LEU A 30 7.94 28.96 -39.62
CA LEU A 30 6.83 28.09 -39.23
C LEU A 30 5.53 28.39 -40.01
N GLU A 31 5.40 29.57 -40.62
CA GLU A 31 4.26 29.91 -41.48
C GLU A 31 4.13 28.94 -42.67
N ARG A 32 5.26 28.37 -43.12
CA ARG A 32 5.31 27.40 -44.23
C ARG A 32 5.04 25.96 -43.79
N VAL A 33 4.99 25.69 -42.48
CA VAL A 33 4.79 24.34 -41.95
C VAL A 33 3.30 24.03 -41.90
N THR A 34 2.90 22.99 -42.62
CA THR A 34 1.52 22.50 -42.62
C THR A 34 1.45 21.08 -42.05
N VAL A 35 0.42 20.82 -41.25
CA VAL A 35 0.15 19.50 -40.68
C VAL A 35 -1.24 19.07 -41.13
N PRO A 36 -1.38 17.96 -41.87
CA PRO A 36 -2.68 17.44 -42.26
C PRO A 36 -3.55 17.13 -41.03
N ARG A 37 -4.80 17.61 -41.02
CA ARG A 37 -5.73 17.31 -39.93
C ARG A 37 -6.32 15.90 -40.02
N CYS A 38 -6.50 15.39 -41.22
CA CYS A 38 -7.03 14.04 -41.44
C CYS A 38 -5.87 13.05 -41.48
N TYR A 39 -5.97 11.99 -40.68
CA TYR A 39 -4.98 10.89 -40.70
C TYR A 39 -5.14 9.98 -41.91
N HIS A 40 -6.31 9.98 -42.54
CA HIS A 40 -6.62 9.23 -43.76
C HIS A 40 -6.38 10.14 -44.98
N PRO A 41 -5.34 9.87 -45.81
CA PRO A 41 -5.07 10.69 -46.99
C PRO A 41 -6.17 10.58 -48.06
N ALA A 42 -6.35 11.65 -48.84
CA ALA A 42 -7.21 11.60 -50.02
C ALA A 42 -6.74 10.48 -50.97
N ASP A 43 -7.70 9.76 -51.56
CA ASP A 43 -7.46 8.64 -52.49
C ASP A 43 -6.70 7.42 -51.90
N PHE A 44 -6.53 7.34 -50.58
CA PHE A 44 -5.82 6.22 -49.92
C PHE A 44 -6.61 4.89 -49.89
N GLY A 45 -7.88 4.91 -50.29
CA GLY A 45 -8.74 3.72 -50.28
C GLY A 45 -9.05 3.19 -48.87
N ARG A 46 -9.43 1.91 -48.77
CA ARG A 46 -9.79 1.26 -47.51
C ARG A 46 -8.55 0.89 -46.71
N VAL A 47 -8.55 1.21 -45.42
CA VAL A 47 -7.49 0.82 -44.48
C VAL A 47 -7.62 -0.67 -44.17
N ALA A 48 -6.56 -1.43 -44.46
CA ALA A 48 -6.42 -2.84 -44.14
C ALA A 48 -5.84 -3.04 -42.74
N GLN A 49 -4.89 -2.18 -42.34
CA GLN A 49 -4.20 -2.27 -41.06
C GLN A 49 -3.84 -0.89 -40.51
N ALA A 50 -4.01 -0.70 -39.21
CA ALA A 50 -3.59 0.49 -38.46
C ALA A 50 -2.64 0.12 -37.31
N GLU A 51 -1.46 0.72 -37.29
CA GLU A 51 -0.43 0.48 -36.27
C GLU A 51 -0.05 1.79 -35.55
N LEU A 52 0.13 1.74 -34.24
CA LEU A 52 0.73 2.83 -33.46
C LEU A 52 2.22 2.54 -33.20
N HIS A 53 3.06 3.54 -33.44
CA HIS A 53 4.50 3.47 -33.24
C HIS A 53 4.95 4.58 -32.31
N ALA A 54 5.35 4.24 -31.09
CA ALA A 54 5.75 5.17 -30.05
C ALA A 54 7.27 5.15 -29.83
N PHE A 55 7.87 6.32 -29.84
CA PHE A 55 9.31 6.53 -29.70
C PHE A 55 9.59 7.34 -28.44
N SER A 56 10.65 7.00 -27.73
CA SER A 56 11.12 7.74 -26.56
C SER A 56 12.60 8.06 -26.65
N ASP A 57 12.96 9.21 -26.11
CA ASP A 57 14.34 9.64 -25.89
C ASP A 57 14.47 10.44 -24.59
N ALA A 58 15.68 10.47 -24.03
CA ALA A 58 16.00 11.34 -22.91
C ALA A 58 17.46 11.77 -22.88
N SER A 59 17.68 13.03 -22.53
CA SER A 59 18.98 13.63 -22.29
C SER A 59 19.03 14.27 -20.89
N LYS A 60 20.19 14.81 -20.52
CA LYS A 60 20.38 15.56 -19.27
C LYS A 60 19.57 16.86 -19.20
N ASP A 61 19.03 17.32 -20.32
CA ASP A 61 18.33 18.59 -20.44
C ASP A 61 16.84 18.41 -20.76
N ALA A 62 16.45 17.32 -21.44
CA ALA A 62 15.05 17.07 -21.79
C ALA A 62 14.70 15.58 -21.91
N ILE A 63 13.42 15.27 -21.80
CA ILE A 63 12.83 13.95 -22.05
C ILE A 63 11.77 14.12 -23.13
N GLY A 64 11.75 13.25 -24.13
CA GLY A 64 10.88 13.34 -25.29
C GLY A 64 10.15 12.05 -25.60
N ALA A 65 8.94 12.18 -26.14
CA ALA A 65 8.23 11.07 -26.77
C ALA A 65 7.40 11.56 -27.97
N CYS A 66 7.31 10.73 -29.00
CA CYS A 66 6.41 10.96 -30.13
C CYS A 66 5.75 9.66 -30.57
N VAL A 67 4.51 9.75 -31.06
CA VAL A 67 3.69 8.61 -31.47
C VAL A 67 3.15 8.87 -32.88
N TYR A 68 3.36 7.90 -33.76
CA TYR A 68 2.90 7.93 -35.14
C TYR A 68 1.82 6.87 -35.36
N LEU A 69 0.84 7.21 -36.18
CA LEU A 69 -0.12 6.29 -36.77
C LEU A 69 0.39 5.89 -38.15
N ARG A 70 0.55 4.59 -38.36
CA ARG A 70 0.89 4.00 -39.64
C ARG A 70 -0.32 3.25 -40.17
N LEU A 71 -0.86 3.71 -41.29
CA LEU A 71 -1.96 3.07 -42.00
C LEU A 71 -1.42 2.32 -43.21
N VAL A 72 -1.94 1.13 -43.44
CA VAL A 72 -1.68 0.32 -44.64
C VAL A 72 -3.01 0.06 -45.31
N ASN A 73 -3.13 0.35 -46.61
CA ASN A 73 -4.35 0.07 -47.37
C ASN A 73 -4.35 -1.35 -47.97
N ASP A 74 -5.49 -1.75 -48.56
CA ASP A 74 -5.63 -3.07 -49.21
C ASP A 74 -4.65 -3.26 -50.38
N GLY A 75 -4.10 -2.18 -50.96
CA GLY A 75 -3.08 -2.19 -52.02
C GLY A 75 -1.63 -2.23 -51.52
N GLY A 76 -1.39 -2.21 -50.21
CA GLY A 76 -0.05 -2.20 -49.60
C GLY A 76 0.62 -0.82 -49.52
N GLU A 77 -0.07 0.25 -49.91
CA GLU A 77 0.42 1.62 -49.72
C GLU A 77 0.42 2.02 -48.25
N VAL A 78 1.37 2.85 -47.86
CA VAL A 78 1.61 3.22 -46.46
C VAL A 78 1.48 4.72 -46.27
N ALA A 79 0.69 5.12 -45.28
CA ALA A 79 0.60 6.49 -44.81
C ALA A 79 1.08 6.57 -43.35
N THR A 80 1.88 7.58 -43.02
CA THR A 80 2.37 7.81 -41.64
C THR A 80 2.03 9.22 -41.21
N SER A 81 1.41 9.35 -40.03
CA SER A 81 1.00 10.63 -39.46
C SER A 81 1.44 10.76 -38.01
N LEU A 82 1.95 11.92 -37.62
CA LEU A 82 2.20 12.25 -36.21
C LEU A 82 0.86 12.41 -35.47
N VAL A 83 0.62 11.60 -34.45
CA VAL A 83 -0.58 11.67 -33.60
C VAL A 83 -0.30 12.46 -32.33
N PHE A 84 0.89 12.30 -31.77
CA PHE A 84 1.25 12.91 -30.49
C PHE A 84 2.73 13.20 -30.43
N GLY A 85 3.10 14.37 -29.91
CA GLY A 85 4.48 14.74 -29.62
C GLY A 85 4.54 15.49 -28.29
N GLN A 86 5.47 15.10 -27.42
CA GLN A 86 5.66 15.75 -26.13
C GLN A 86 7.14 15.80 -25.76
N SER A 87 7.60 16.97 -25.31
CA SER A 87 8.90 17.16 -24.70
C SER A 87 8.75 17.77 -23.30
N LYS A 88 9.69 17.46 -22.41
CA LYS A 88 9.75 17.94 -21.03
C LYS A 88 11.18 18.29 -20.67
N VAL A 89 11.36 19.34 -19.86
CA VAL A 89 12.68 19.65 -19.30
C VAL A 89 13.06 18.58 -18.27
N ALA A 90 14.28 18.08 -18.33
CA ALA A 90 14.77 17.08 -17.39
C ALA A 90 14.81 17.62 -15.95
N PRO A 91 14.60 16.78 -14.92
CA PRO A 91 14.65 17.18 -13.52
C PRO A 91 15.95 17.90 -13.13
N LEU A 92 15.86 18.91 -12.25
CA LEU A 92 17.04 19.62 -11.73
C LEU A 92 17.90 18.75 -10.80
N GLN A 93 17.30 17.77 -10.12
CA GLN A 93 18.04 16.82 -9.29
C GLN A 93 18.80 15.84 -10.17
N THR A 94 20.11 15.70 -9.91
CA THR A 94 21.00 14.82 -10.64
C THR A 94 20.48 13.38 -10.62
N THR A 95 20.03 12.90 -11.77
CA THR A 95 19.53 11.54 -11.99
C THR A 95 20.43 10.87 -13.02
N SER A 96 20.64 9.56 -12.94
CA SER A 96 21.46 8.83 -13.90
C SER A 96 20.80 8.82 -15.28
N ILE A 97 21.61 8.73 -16.34
CA ILE A 97 21.11 8.70 -17.73
C ILE A 97 20.12 7.53 -17.94
N PRO A 98 20.39 6.28 -17.48
CA PRO A 98 19.43 5.18 -17.61
C PRO A 98 18.07 5.44 -16.95
N ARG A 99 18.05 6.19 -15.84
CA ARG A 99 16.78 6.57 -15.20
C ARG A 99 16.01 7.63 -15.99
N LEU A 100 16.71 8.52 -16.69
CA LEU A 100 16.08 9.51 -17.57
C LEU A 100 15.52 8.84 -18.83
N GLU A 101 16.27 7.94 -19.44
CA GLU A 101 15.84 7.12 -20.59
C GLU A 101 14.60 6.28 -20.23
N LEU A 102 14.60 5.65 -19.05
CA LEU A 102 13.43 4.94 -18.53
C LEU A 102 12.22 5.88 -18.30
N CYS A 103 12.44 7.15 -17.95
CA CYS A 103 11.35 8.13 -17.88
C CYS A 103 10.81 8.50 -19.27
N GLY A 104 11.66 8.52 -20.29
CA GLY A 104 11.22 8.64 -21.70
C GLY A 104 10.29 7.50 -22.09
N ALA A 105 10.64 6.26 -21.75
CA ALA A 105 9.80 5.09 -22.00
C ALA A 105 8.44 5.17 -21.26
N VAL A 106 8.42 5.67 -20.02
CA VAL A 106 7.17 5.96 -19.29
C VAL A 106 6.33 7.02 -20.03
N LEU A 107 6.97 8.06 -20.56
CA LEU A 107 6.26 9.11 -21.29
C LEU A 107 5.61 8.56 -22.57
N ALA A 108 6.32 7.72 -23.33
CA ALA A 108 5.79 7.08 -24.53
C ALA A 108 4.60 6.15 -24.23
N THR A 109 4.67 5.34 -23.16
CA THR A 109 3.56 4.46 -22.77
C THR A 109 2.33 5.23 -22.31
N GLN A 110 2.52 6.30 -21.53
CA GLN A 110 1.41 7.17 -21.13
C GLN A 110 0.77 7.88 -22.33
N ALA A 111 1.57 8.31 -23.31
CA ALA A 111 1.06 8.90 -24.54
C ALA A 111 0.15 7.91 -25.30
N VAL A 112 0.61 6.68 -25.50
CA VAL A 112 -0.20 5.63 -26.14
C VAL A 112 -1.49 5.35 -25.35
N ALA A 113 -1.43 5.24 -24.03
CA ALA A 113 -2.62 5.00 -23.22
C ALA A 113 -3.67 6.13 -23.36
N ARG A 114 -3.23 7.38 -23.51
CA ARG A 114 -4.14 8.52 -23.78
C ARG A 114 -4.72 8.44 -25.18
N ILE A 115 -3.91 8.14 -26.19
CA ILE A 115 -4.35 8.03 -27.58
C ILE A 115 -5.42 6.95 -27.72
N LEU A 116 -5.18 5.75 -27.18
CA LEU A 116 -6.13 4.63 -27.26
C LEU A 116 -7.49 4.92 -26.62
N LYS A 117 -7.56 5.86 -25.68
CA LYS A 117 -8.81 6.26 -25.04
C LYS A 117 -9.65 7.20 -25.90
N GLU A 118 -9.02 7.98 -26.77
CA GLU A 118 -9.64 9.09 -27.50
C GLU A 118 -9.65 8.90 -29.04
N ILE A 119 -8.88 7.94 -29.57
CA ILE A 119 -8.80 7.71 -31.01
C ILE A 119 -9.98 6.86 -31.50
N ASP A 120 -10.73 7.36 -32.49
CA ASP A 120 -11.86 6.66 -33.11
C ASP A 120 -11.43 5.70 -34.25
N ILE A 121 -10.18 5.24 -34.23
CA ILE A 121 -9.61 4.31 -35.21
C ILE A 121 -9.25 3.02 -34.49
N GLN A 122 -9.72 1.88 -34.99
CA GLN A 122 -9.32 0.57 -34.47
C GLN A 122 -7.82 0.35 -34.75
N ILE A 123 -7.03 0.13 -33.69
CA ILE A 123 -5.59 -0.10 -33.79
C ILE A 123 -5.30 -1.60 -33.67
N ASP A 124 -4.64 -2.16 -34.68
CA ASP A 124 -4.31 -3.60 -34.75
C ASP A 124 -3.03 -3.94 -34.00
N ASN A 125 -2.05 -3.03 -34.01
CA ASN A 125 -0.75 -3.28 -33.40
C ASN A 125 -0.14 -2.02 -32.79
N ILE A 126 0.65 -2.21 -31.73
CA ILE A 126 1.34 -1.14 -31.01
C ILE A 126 2.79 -1.57 -30.80
N LYS A 127 3.72 -0.71 -31.26
CA LYS A 127 5.17 -0.93 -31.17
C LYS A 127 5.82 0.24 -30.44
N PHE A 128 6.75 -0.07 -29.54
CA PHE A 128 7.52 0.91 -28.78
C PHE A 128 9.00 0.84 -29.16
N TYR A 129 9.66 1.99 -29.21
CA TYR A 129 11.04 2.12 -29.65
C TYR A 129 11.85 3.03 -28.71
N THR A 130 13.07 2.60 -28.41
CA THR A 130 14.06 3.38 -27.67
C THR A 130 15.46 3.01 -28.16
N ASP A 131 16.38 3.98 -28.12
CA ASP A 131 17.81 3.79 -28.35
C ASP A 131 18.59 3.47 -27.05
N SER A 132 17.89 3.28 -25.93
CA SER A 132 18.49 2.87 -24.66
C SER A 132 18.42 1.36 -24.47
N LYS A 133 19.55 0.67 -24.65
CA LYS A 133 19.68 -0.76 -24.32
C LYS A 133 19.46 -1.03 -22.82
N ALA A 134 19.85 -0.10 -21.94
CA ALA A 134 19.60 -0.21 -20.51
C ALA A 134 18.09 -0.23 -20.21
N THR A 135 17.34 0.67 -20.81
CA THR A 135 15.87 0.74 -20.67
C THR A 135 15.19 -0.54 -21.15
N LEU A 136 15.61 -1.06 -22.31
CA LEU A 136 15.10 -2.34 -22.81
C LEU A 136 15.43 -3.50 -21.88
N GLY A 137 16.67 -3.58 -21.37
CA GLY A 137 17.06 -4.56 -20.38
C GLY A 137 16.20 -4.49 -19.11
N TYR A 138 15.86 -3.28 -18.63
CA TYR A 138 14.96 -3.11 -17.49
C TYR A 138 13.54 -3.61 -17.78
N ILE A 139 13.01 -3.33 -18.98
CA ILE A 139 11.67 -3.74 -19.39
C ILE A 139 11.57 -5.24 -19.64
N GLN A 140 12.65 -5.89 -20.10
CA GLN A 140 12.69 -7.33 -20.42
C GLN A 140 13.03 -8.21 -19.20
N ASN A 141 13.55 -7.66 -18.12
CA ASN A 141 13.99 -8.45 -16.97
C ASN A 141 12.82 -9.06 -16.16
N GLU A 142 12.75 -10.39 -16.09
CA GLU A 142 11.73 -11.11 -15.31
C GLU A 142 12.25 -11.69 -13.99
N SER A 143 13.56 -11.85 -13.83
CA SER A 143 14.17 -12.62 -12.73
C SER A 143 14.82 -11.76 -11.67
N ARG A 144 15.60 -10.74 -12.06
CA ARG A 144 16.41 -9.97 -11.10
C ARG A 144 15.61 -8.85 -10.46
N ARG A 145 15.90 -8.61 -9.18
CA ARG A 145 15.14 -7.66 -8.36
C ARG A 145 15.75 -6.25 -8.44
N PHE A 146 15.00 -5.27 -8.93
CA PHE A 146 15.44 -3.87 -9.00
C PHE A 146 15.32 -3.12 -7.65
N TYR A 147 16.04 -1.99 -7.54
CA TYR A 147 15.71 -0.96 -6.56
C TYR A 147 14.38 -0.26 -6.89
N VAL A 148 13.76 0.36 -5.88
CA VAL A 148 12.35 0.81 -5.91
C VAL A 148 12.06 1.78 -7.07
N TYR A 149 13.01 2.66 -7.41
CA TYR A 149 12.82 3.64 -8.48
C TYR A 149 12.55 2.95 -9.82
N VAL A 150 13.47 2.08 -10.26
CA VAL A 150 13.35 1.35 -11.54
C VAL A 150 12.18 0.39 -11.50
N ALA A 151 11.99 -0.35 -10.40
CA ALA A 151 10.87 -1.28 -10.23
C ALA A 151 9.51 -0.61 -10.50
N ASN A 152 9.27 0.56 -9.92
CA ASN A 152 8.01 1.28 -10.09
C ASN A 152 7.79 1.78 -11.53
N ARG A 153 8.84 2.26 -12.22
CA ARG A 153 8.70 2.71 -13.63
C ARG A 153 8.47 1.54 -14.58
N VAL A 154 9.20 0.44 -14.38
CA VAL A 154 9.00 -0.79 -15.17
C VAL A 154 7.58 -1.32 -14.96
N GLU A 155 7.04 -1.25 -13.73
CA GLU A 155 5.64 -1.62 -13.48
C GLU A 155 4.66 -0.73 -14.25
N ILE A 156 4.87 0.59 -14.31
CA ILE A 156 4.03 1.52 -15.09
C ILE A 156 4.06 1.14 -16.58
N ILE A 157 5.25 0.91 -17.14
CA ILE A 157 5.42 0.51 -18.54
C ILE A 157 4.68 -0.80 -18.81
N ARG A 158 4.83 -1.79 -17.92
CA ARG A 158 4.23 -3.13 -18.04
C ARG A 158 2.72 -3.17 -17.84
N ARG A 159 2.12 -2.12 -17.27
CA ARG A 159 0.65 -2.00 -17.20
C ARG A 159 0.01 -1.62 -18.54
N VAL A 160 0.77 -0.99 -19.42
CA VAL A 160 0.29 -0.50 -20.73
C VAL A 160 0.83 -1.32 -21.89
N SER A 161 2.03 -1.89 -21.75
CA SER A 161 2.73 -2.62 -22.81
C SER A 161 3.32 -3.94 -22.31
N SER A 162 3.54 -4.90 -23.19
CA SER A 162 4.33 -6.10 -22.90
C SER A 162 5.78 -5.93 -23.37
N PRO A 163 6.75 -6.64 -22.76
CA PRO A 163 8.15 -6.58 -23.20
C PRO A 163 8.36 -6.91 -24.68
N ASP A 164 7.48 -7.74 -25.27
CA ASP A 164 7.56 -8.14 -26.68
C ASP A 164 7.25 -7.00 -27.66
N GLN A 165 6.63 -5.92 -27.20
CA GLN A 165 6.29 -4.76 -28.03
C GLN A 165 7.46 -3.77 -28.19
N TRP A 166 8.51 -3.90 -27.38
CA TRP A 166 9.64 -2.97 -27.32
C TRP A 166 10.79 -3.39 -28.24
N ARG A 167 11.35 -2.43 -28.98
CA ARG A 167 12.45 -2.63 -29.93
C ARG A 167 13.55 -1.59 -29.70
N TYR A 168 14.78 -2.01 -29.97
CA TYR A 168 15.91 -1.11 -30.08
C TYR A 168 15.89 -0.41 -31.45
N ILE A 169 16.31 0.84 -31.48
CA ILE A 169 16.63 1.58 -32.71
C ILE A 169 17.90 2.38 -32.51
N GLU A 170 18.61 2.66 -33.59
CA GLU A 170 19.72 3.59 -33.57
C GLU A 170 19.22 5.02 -33.31
N THR A 171 20.00 5.82 -32.58
CA THR A 171 19.66 7.23 -32.29
C THR A 171 19.40 8.04 -33.57
N SER A 172 20.09 7.74 -34.68
CA SER A 172 19.89 8.41 -35.97
C SER A 172 18.49 8.18 -36.57
N ASP A 173 17.86 7.06 -36.24
CA ASP A 173 16.51 6.71 -36.70
C ASP A 173 15.44 6.99 -35.63
N ASN A 174 15.83 7.53 -34.46
CA ASN A 174 14.93 7.87 -33.38
C ASN A 174 14.39 9.30 -33.54
N PRO A 175 13.13 9.49 -34.01
CA PRO A 175 12.56 10.82 -34.12
C PRO A 175 12.42 11.53 -32.76
N ALA A 176 12.39 10.80 -31.64
CA ALA A 176 12.29 11.40 -30.32
C ALA A 176 13.56 12.20 -29.92
N ASP A 177 14.72 11.96 -30.56
CA ASP A 177 15.95 12.76 -30.36
C ASP A 177 15.74 14.24 -30.71
N LEU A 178 14.86 14.54 -31.67
CA LEU A 178 14.51 15.91 -32.05
C LEU A 178 13.71 16.65 -30.96
N ALA A 179 13.06 15.93 -30.04
CA ALA A 179 12.45 16.54 -28.86
C ALA A 179 13.47 16.94 -27.79
N THR A 180 14.68 16.37 -27.81
CA THR A 180 15.71 16.62 -26.78
C THR A 180 16.88 17.46 -27.27
N ARG A 181 17.16 17.53 -28.58
CA ARG A 181 18.34 18.21 -29.16
C ARG A 181 18.09 19.51 -29.92
N CYS A 182 16.84 19.95 -30.02
CA CYS A 182 16.37 21.13 -30.77
C CYS A 182 16.58 21.02 -32.30
N LEU A 183 15.62 21.56 -33.06
CA LEU A 183 15.65 21.64 -34.51
C LEU A 183 15.43 23.09 -34.95
N ASN A 184 16.08 23.51 -36.04
CA ASN A 184 15.76 24.78 -36.69
C ASN A 184 14.35 24.71 -37.31
N ALA A 185 13.55 25.76 -37.14
CA ALA A 185 12.20 25.86 -37.70
C ALA A 185 12.16 25.58 -39.21
N SER A 186 13.16 26.04 -39.97
CA SER A 186 13.25 25.82 -41.42
C SER A 186 13.34 24.34 -41.82
N SER A 187 13.87 23.49 -40.94
CA SER A 187 14.05 22.06 -41.19
C SER A 187 12.90 21.21 -40.65
N LEU A 188 11.93 21.80 -39.93
CA LEU A 188 10.86 21.07 -39.25
C LEU A 188 9.93 20.34 -40.23
N ALA A 189 9.53 21.02 -41.31
CA ALA A 189 8.63 20.47 -42.33
C ALA A 189 9.16 19.15 -42.92
N ASP A 190 10.47 19.05 -43.16
CA ASP A 190 11.11 17.89 -43.78
C ASP A 190 11.68 16.87 -42.79
N SER A 191 11.60 17.18 -41.50
CA SER A 191 12.18 16.35 -40.44
C SER A 191 11.43 15.04 -40.23
N ALA A 192 12.13 14.07 -39.63
CA ALA A 192 11.53 12.84 -39.15
C ALA A 192 10.49 13.07 -38.02
N TRP A 193 10.47 14.24 -37.38
CA TRP A 193 9.51 14.57 -36.32
C TRP A 193 8.07 14.68 -36.84
N LEU A 194 7.86 15.31 -38.01
CA LEU A 194 6.52 15.42 -38.59
C LEU A 194 6.21 14.24 -39.51
N LYS A 195 7.19 13.76 -40.29
CA LYS A 195 6.99 12.72 -41.30
C LYS A 195 7.16 11.29 -40.79
N GLY A 196 7.73 11.11 -39.60
CA GLY A 196 8.17 9.82 -39.10
C GLY A 196 9.49 9.33 -39.71
N PRO A 197 10.15 8.35 -39.08
CA PRO A 197 11.40 7.77 -39.58
C PRO A 197 11.18 7.02 -40.90
N ARG A 198 12.25 6.88 -41.69
CA ARG A 198 12.18 6.34 -43.06
C ARG A 198 11.57 4.94 -43.10
N PHE A 199 11.90 4.09 -42.12
CA PHE A 199 11.43 2.71 -42.08
C PHE A 199 9.92 2.56 -41.80
N LEU A 200 9.24 3.60 -41.29
CA LEU A 200 7.78 3.56 -41.16
C LEU A 200 7.07 3.92 -42.45
N ARG A 201 7.67 4.80 -43.25
CA ARG A 201 7.11 5.31 -44.50
C ARG A 201 7.27 4.37 -45.68
N ASN A 202 8.34 3.57 -45.68
CA ASN A 202 8.63 2.65 -46.76
C ASN A 202 8.10 1.23 -46.41
N PRO A 203 7.15 0.67 -47.18
CA PRO A 203 6.65 -0.70 -46.97
C PRO A 203 7.76 -1.76 -47.07
N ASP A 204 8.79 -1.53 -47.89
CA ASP A 204 9.89 -2.48 -48.12
C ASP A 204 11.05 -2.32 -47.12
N ALA A 205 10.97 -1.35 -46.21
CA ALA A 205 12.03 -1.14 -45.24
C ALA A 205 12.06 -2.24 -44.18
N VAL A 206 13.27 -2.70 -43.86
CA VAL A 206 13.51 -3.64 -42.77
C VAL A 206 13.09 -3.00 -41.46
N GLN A 207 12.06 -3.55 -40.82
CA GLN A 207 11.64 -3.08 -39.50
C GLN A 207 12.65 -3.52 -38.43
N PRO A 208 12.91 -2.67 -37.42
CA PRO A 208 13.74 -3.05 -36.29
C PRO A 208 13.24 -4.34 -35.65
N GLN A 209 14.14 -5.31 -35.50
CA GLN A 209 13.80 -6.59 -34.88
C GLN A 209 13.93 -6.52 -33.37
N ARG A 210 13.36 -7.52 -32.69
CA ARG A 210 13.48 -7.65 -31.25
C ARG A 210 14.90 -8.08 -30.89
N GLU A 211 15.57 -7.30 -30.06
CA GLU A 211 16.80 -7.70 -29.38
C GLU A 211 16.46 -8.28 -28.00
N ASN A 212 17.10 -9.38 -27.62
CA ASN A 212 17.03 -9.92 -26.27
C ASN A 212 18.22 -9.38 -25.47
N ILE A 213 17.97 -8.41 -24.60
CA ILE A 213 19.00 -7.69 -23.87
C ILE A 213 19.10 -8.25 -22.45
N GLN A 214 20.23 -8.86 -22.14
CA GLN A 214 20.56 -9.27 -20.77
C GLN A 214 21.24 -8.12 -20.04
N LEU A 215 20.75 -7.79 -18.85
CA LEU A 215 21.39 -6.79 -17.99
C LEU A 215 22.70 -7.31 -17.43
N ALA A 216 23.69 -6.43 -17.31
CA ALA A 216 24.95 -6.74 -16.65
C ALA A 216 24.70 -7.12 -15.18
N GLU A 217 25.50 -8.05 -14.64
CA GLU A 217 25.35 -8.51 -13.24
C GLU A 217 25.68 -7.41 -12.21
N ASP A 218 26.50 -6.44 -12.61
CA ASP A 218 26.95 -5.30 -11.83
C ASP A 218 26.14 -4.02 -12.08
N ASP A 219 25.01 -4.11 -12.80
CA ASP A 219 24.15 -2.94 -13.03
C ASP A 219 23.71 -2.33 -11.68
N PRO A 220 23.92 -1.01 -11.48
CA PRO A 220 23.70 -0.36 -10.18
C PRO A 220 22.25 -0.38 -9.71
N GLU A 221 21.29 -0.60 -10.62
CA GLU A 221 19.87 -0.67 -10.33
C GLU A 221 19.38 -2.08 -10.00
N VAL A 222 20.23 -3.10 -10.18
CA VAL A 222 19.95 -4.52 -9.86
C VAL A 222 20.47 -4.87 -8.46
N ARG A 223 19.65 -5.56 -7.66
CA ARG A 223 20.05 -6.06 -6.34
C ARG A 223 20.84 -7.36 -6.48
N ARG A 224 21.94 -7.49 -5.73
CA ARG A 224 22.76 -8.72 -5.67
C ARG A 224 21.96 -9.86 -5.03
N GLU A 225 21.93 -11.02 -5.69
CA GLU A 225 21.33 -12.27 -5.18
C GLU A 225 22.28 -12.97 -4.19
N VAL A 226 21.72 -13.68 -3.21
CA VAL A 226 22.43 -14.56 -2.26
C VAL A 226 22.01 -15.99 -2.58
N ILE A 227 22.91 -16.81 -3.17
CA ILE A 227 22.59 -18.15 -3.68
C ILE A 227 23.03 -19.24 -2.68
N ALA A 228 22.19 -20.26 -2.48
CA ALA A 228 22.53 -21.52 -1.81
C ALA A 228 22.25 -22.72 -2.75
N HIS A 229 23.14 -23.71 -2.80
CA HIS A 229 23.06 -24.86 -3.73
C HIS A 229 22.82 -26.20 -3.02
N ALA A 230 22.07 -27.11 -3.65
CA ALA A 230 22.07 -28.55 -3.34
C ALA A 230 21.79 -29.39 -4.59
N SER A 231 22.47 -30.54 -4.73
CA SER A 231 22.37 -31.50 -5.84
C SER A 231 21.92 -32.89 -5.34
N CYS A 232 21.21 -33.67 -6.17
CA CYS A 232 20.70 -35.00 -5.81
C CYS A 232 20.75 -36.00 -6.98
N ILE A 233 21.06 -37.27 -6.67
CA ILE A 233 20.91 -38.46 -7.54
C ILE A 233 20.36 -39.61 -6.67
N TYR A 234 19.44 -40.46 -7.17
CA TYR A 234 19.49 -41.96 -7.16
C TYR A 234 18.14 -42.64 -7.53
N LYS A 235 18.22 -43.70 -8.37
CA LYS A 235 17.15 -44.68 -8.70
C LYS A 235 16.91 -45.68 -7.54
N CYS A 236 15.66 -45.99 -7.17
CA CYS A 236 15.32 -46.90 -6.06
C CYS A 236 14.95 -48.35 -6.47
N ARG A 237 15.44 -49.37 -5.74
CA ARG A 237 14.98 -50.78 -5.73
C ARG A 237 13.79 -50.96 -4.74
N GLY A 238 12.72 -51.69 -5.09
CA GLY A 238 11.54 -51.95 -4.22
C GLY A 238 10.46 -52.90 -4.79
N LEU A 239 9.37 -53.18 -4.04
CA LEU A 239 8.25 -54.09 -4.38
C LEU A 239 7.56 -53.75 -5.73
N GLY A 240 7.52 -52.46 -6.10
CA GLY A 240 6.87 -51.92 -7.30
C GLY A 240 5.35 -51.88 -7.17
N ALA A 241 4.75 -50.69 -7.22
CA ALA A 241 3.30 -50.52 -7.14
C ALA A 241 2.59 -50.97 -8.43
N GLU A 242 3.30 -51.09 -9.56
CA GLU A 242 2.82 -51.74 -10.80
C GLU A 242 2.18 -53.12 -10.54
N ARG A 243 2.72 -53.90 -9.60
CA ARG A 243 2.19 -55.25 -9.29
C ARG A 243 0.83 -55.22 -8.60
N PHE A 244 0.43 -54.09 -8.01
CA PHE A 244 -0.85 -53.93 -7.32
C PHE A 244 -2.02 -53.88 -8.30
N SER A 245 -1.77 -53.42 -9.53
CA SER A 245 -2.74 -53.36 -10.63
C SER A 245 -3.30 -54.73 -11.04
N ARG A 246 -2.67 -55.83 -10.59
CA ARG A 246 -3.09 -57.22 -10.85
C ARG A 246 -4.25 -57.68 -9.96
N PHE A 247 -4.69 -56.86 -9.02
CA PHE A 247 -5.79 -57.14 -8.11
C PHE A 247 -7.00 -56.26 -8.46
N SER A 248 -8.19 -56.86 -8.54
CA SER A 248 -9.42 -56.17 -8.95
C SER A 248 -9.98 -55.23 -7.89
N ASN A 249 -9.59 -55.38 -6.61
CA ASN A 249 -9.99 -54.48 -5.54
C ASN A 249 -8.98 -54.44 -4.39
N LEU A 250 -9.00 -53.34 -3.64
CA LEU A 250 -8.09 -53.09 -2.51
C LEU A 250 -8.18 -54.17 -1.41
N HIS A 251 -9.34 -54.77 -1.19
CA HIS A 251 -9.51 -55.80 -0.17
C HIS A 251 -8.76 -57.09 -0.52
N SER A 252 -8.80 -57.49 -1.78
CA SER A 252 -8.06 -58.65 -2.32
C SER A 252 -6.55 -58.41 -2.27
N LEU A 253 -6.10 -57.21 -2.65
CA LEU A 253 -4.70 -56.78 -2.54
C LEU A 253 -4.21 -56.78 -1.08
N LYS A 254 -4.98 -56.15 -0.19
CA LYS A 254 -4.68 -56.07 1.26
C LYS A 254 -4.55 -57.47 1.87
N ARG A 255 -5.45 -58.40 1.53
CA ARG A 255 -5.36 -59.80 1.98
C ARG A 255 -4.16 -60.54 1.38
N ALA A 256 -3.84 -60.33 0.11
CA ALA A 256 -2.69 -60.96 -0.54
C ALA A 256 -1.36 -60.53 0.09
N ILE A 257 -1.17 -59.21 0.29
CA ILE A 257 0.00 -58.66 0.97
C ILE A 257 0.06 -59.13 2.44
N ALA A 258 -1.07 -59.17 3.14
CA ALA A 258 -1.11 -59.68 4.52
C ALA A 258 -0.72 -61.18 4.61
N ARG A 259 -1.16 -62.02 3.66
CA ARG A 259 -0.75 -63.43 3.57
C ARG A 259 0.75 -63.58 3.29
N LEU A 260 1.32 -62.72 2.44
CA LEU A 260 2.77 -62.67 2.20
C LEU A 260 3.53 -62.31 3.48
N ILE A 261 3.05 -61.33 4.25
CA ILE A 261 3.64 -60.95 5.54
C ILE A 261 3.64 -62.15 6.51
N VAL A 262 2.51 -62.87 6.61
CA VAL A 262 2.42 -64.09 7.44
C VAL A 262 3.42 -65.15 6.98
N LYS A 263 3.48 -65.43 5.68
CA LYS A 263 4.40 -66.43 5.10
C LYS A 263 5.87 -66.07 5.35
N VAL A 264 6.25 -64.80 5.21
CA VAL A 264 7.61 -64.33 5.48
C VAL A 264 7.96 -64.44 6.97
N LYS A 265 7.04 -64.08 7.87
CA LYS A 265 7.26 -64.20 9.32
C LYS A 265 7.44 -65.67 9.74
N GLU A 266 6.61 -66.56 9.22
CA GLU A 266 6.70 -67.99 9.53
C GLU A 266 7.96 -68.64 8.94
N PHE A 267 8.36 -68.25 7.72
CA PHE A 267 9.60 -68.71 7.12
C PHE A 267 10.84 -68.23 7.91
N ARG A 268 10.87 -66.96 8.34
CA ARG A 268 11.93 -66.44 9.22
C ARG A 268 11.99 -67.17 10.56
N ARG A 269 10.82 -67.50 11.14
CA ARG A 269 10.73 -68.28 12.38
C ARG A 269 11.30 -69.68 12.20
N GLN A 270 10.95 -70.38 11.11
CA GLN A 270 11.46 -71.72 10.82
C GLN A 270 12.97 -71.73 10.58
N LYS A 271 13.50 -70.72 9.88
CA LYS A 271 14.95 -70.55 9.67
C LYS A 271 15.70 -70.34 10.99
N ASN A 272 15.14 -69.54 11.91
CA ASN A 272 15.74 -69.31 13.22
C ASN A 272 15.63 -70.54 14.15
N GLU A 273 14.62 -71.40 13.98
CA GLU A 273 14.40 -72.60 14.80
C GLU A 273 15.05 -73.88 14.22
N GLN A 274 15.80 -73.82 13.11
CA GLN A 274 16.43 -74.97 12.42
C GLN A 274 15.53 -76.20 12.19
N ARG A 275 14.22 -76.02 12.03
CA ARG A 275 13.26 -77.12 11.84
C ARG A 275 13.20 -77.55 10.37
N PRO A 276 13.12 -78.86 10.04
CA PRO A 276 12.99 -79.32 8.67
C PRO A 276 11.65 -78.85 8.05
N PRO A 277 11.62 -78.54 6.74
CA PRO A 277 10.39 -78.08 6.08
C PRO A 277 9.36 -79.22 6.03
N LYS A 278 8.23 -79.07 6.72
CA LYS A 278 7.11 -80.03 6.65
C LYS A 278 6.39 -79.90 5.30
N ALA A 279 6.10 -81.03 4.65
CA ALA A 279 5.31 -81.08 3.42
C ALA A 279 3.84 -80.69 3.70
N ARG A 280 3.37 -79.64 3.02
CA ARG A 280 2.04 -78.96 3.14
C ARG A 280 1.75 -78.32 4.51
N GLN A 281 2.10 -77.03 4.64
CA GLN A 281 1.55 -76.16 5.69
C GLN A 281 0.35 -75.36 5.15
N THR A 282 -0.80 -75.52 5.78
CA THR A 282 -1.91 -74.57 5.68
C THR A 282 -1.56 -73.34 6.51
N PHE A 283 -1.25 -72.23 5.85
CA PHE A 283 -0.92 -70.96 6.51
C PHE A 283 -2.14 -70.41 7.26
N ARG A 284 -1.91 -69.85 8.45
CA ARG A 284 -2.98 -69.21 9.23
C ARG A 284 -3.53 -67.97 8.52
N SER A 285 -4.77 -67.62 8.85
CA SER A 285 -5.37 -66.36 8.41
C SER A 285 -4.63 -65.15 9.02
N PRO A 286 -4.50 -64.03 8.27
CA PRO A 286 -3.88 -62.81 8.79
C PRO A 286 -4.68 -62.19 9.94
N THR A 287 -3.99 -61.66 10.94
CA THR A 287 -4.60 -60.89 12.03
C THR A 287 -4.96 -59.46 11.59
N ALA A 288 -5.78 -58.76 12.38
CA ALA A 288 -6.12 -57.36 12.13
C ALA A 288 -4.88 -56.45 12.08
N ASN A 289 -3.87 -56.71 12.91
CA ASN A 289 -2.61 -55.99 12.89
C ASN A 289 -1.82 -56.23 11.58
N GLU A 290 -1.81 -57.46 11.08
CA GLU A 290 -1.13 -57.80 9.81
C GLU A 290 -1.87 -57.22 8.59
N LEU A 291 -3.19 -57.09 8.68
CA LEU A 291 -3.99 -56.38 7.69
C LEU A 291 -3.68 -54.87 7.69
N ASN A 292 -3.44 -54.27 8.86
CA ASN A 292 -3.01 -52.87 8.94
C ASN A 292 -1.57 -52.67 8.44
N GLN A 293 -0.65 -53.58 8.76
CA GLN A 293 0.72 -53.61 8.21
C GLN A 293 0.71 -53.74 6.68
N ALA A 294 -0.18 -54.58 6.13
CA ALA A 294 -0.35 -54.71 4.70
C ALA A 294 -0.83 -53.40 4.04
N MET A 295 -1.80 -52.71 4.67
CA MET A 295 -2.30 -51.42 4.17
C MET A 295 -1.19 -50.35 4.16
N ASP A 296 -0.42 -50.24 5.23
CA ASP A 296 0.70 -49.30 5.33
C ASP A 296 1.77 -49.60 4.27
N ALA A 297 2.11 -50.87 4.05
CA ALA A 297 3.06 -51.27 3.02
C ALA A 297 2.59 -50.93 1.59
N ILE A 298 1.30 -51.12 1.29
CA ILE A 298 0.71 -50.77 -0.02
C ILE A 298 0.78 -49.27 -0.24
N ILE A 299 0.36 -48.47 0.75
CA ILE A 299 0.36 -47.01 0.68
C ILE A 299 1.78 -46.49 0.46
N ARG A 300 2.76 -46.95 1.25
CA ARG A 300 4.16 -46.53 1.13
C ARG A 300 4.77 -46.88 -0.22
N ALA A 301 4.46 -48.06 -0.76
CA ALA A 301 4.96 -48.48 -2.06
C ALA A 301 4.36 -47.63 -3.20
N ALA A 302 3.05 -47.36 -3.18
CA ALA A 302 2.40 -46.49 -4.16
C ALA A 302 2.89 -45.04 -4.07
N GLN A 303 3.04 -44.52 -2.84
CA GLN A 303 3.57 -43.17 -2.62
C GLN A 303 5.03 -43.03 -3.04
N LYS A 304 5.87 -44.04 -2.79
CA LYS A 304 7.28 -44.02 -3.20
C LYS A 304 7.44 -44.03 -4.72
N GLU A 305 6.51 -44.65 -5.45
CA GLU A 305 6.49 -44.64 -6.91
C GLU A 305 5.98 -43.31 -7.47
N ALA A 306 4.87 -42.79 -6.95
CA ALA A 306 4.26 -41.56 -7.44
C ALA A 306 4.99 -40.27 -6.99
N PHE A 307 5.59 -40.28 -5.79
CA PHE A 307 6.15 -39.10 -5.11
C PHE A 307 7.55 -39.36 -4.53
N GLY A 308 8.33 -40.22 -5.20
CA GLY A 308 9.66 -40.63 -4.72
C GLY A 308 10.64 -39.47 -4.54
N ALA A 309 10.53 -38.44 -5.40
CA ALA A 309 11.37 -37.25 -5.32
C ALA A 309 11.03 -36.38 -4.10
N GLU A 310 9.74 -36.24 -3.76
CA GLU A 310 9.29 -35.42 -2.63
C GLU A 310 9.51 -36.10 -1.27
N LEU A 311 9.45 -37.44 -1.21
CA LEU A 311 9.68 -38.21 0.02
C LEU A 311 11.16 -38.25 0.46
N THR A 312 12.09 -38.08 -0.48
CA THR A 312 13.54 -38.07 -0.20
C THR A 312 14.01 -36.72 0.33
N ASN A 313 13.19 -35.68 0.14
CA ASN A 313 13.44 -34.31 0.58
C ASN A 313 13.06 -34.14 2.06
N LYS A 314 13.80 -34.82 2.95
CA LYS A 314 13.55 -34.80 4.41
C LYS A 314 14.10 -33.55 5.13
N ASP A 315 14.84 -32.69 4.45
CA ASP A 315 15.51 -31.54 5.08
C ASP A 315 14.62 -30.29 5.27
N LEU A 316 13.29 -30.39 5.08
CA LEU A 316 12.37 -29.28 5.35
C LEU A 316 11.56 -29.41 6.66
N THR A 317 11.89 -30.35 7.56
CA THR A 317 11.10 -30.54 8.80
C THR A 317 11.88 -30.77 10.10
N GLU A 318 13.17 -30.45 10.17
CA GLU A 318 13.87 -30.34 11.47
C GLU A 318 13.96 -28.87 11.91
N GLN A 319 12.86 -28.37 12.47
CA GLN A 319 12.93 -27.27 13.43
C GLN A 319 12.21 -27.68 14.72
N LYS A 320 13.04 -27.86 15.75
CA LYS A 320 12.76 -27.75 17.19
C LYS A 320 11.72 -28.72 17.77
N GLU A 321 12.23 -29.83 18.30
CA GLU A 321 11.70 -30.36 19.55
C GLU A 321 11.96 -29.33 20.66
N GLY A 322 10.86 -28.75 21.15
CA GLY A 322 10.86 -27.78 22.22
C GLY A 322 9.43 -27.32 22.45
N GLU A 323 8.88 -27.76 23.59
CA GLU A 323 7.63 -27.32 24.20
C GLU A 323 6.32 -27.93 23.66
N ARG A 324 5.61 -28.59 24.59
CA ARG A 324 4.19 -28.94 24.49
C ARG A 324 3.37 -27.67 24.26
N TYR A 325 3.09 -27.33 23.00
CA TYR A 325 2.09 -26.31 22.68
C TYR A 325 0.79 -26.95 22.21
N GLN A 326 -0.24 -26.77 23.02
CA GLN A 326 -1.62 -26.89 22.59
C GLN A 326 -1.90 -25.89 21.45
N ASN A 327 -2.52 -26.39 20.39
CA ASN A 327 -3.19 -25.67 19.30
C ASN A 327 -2.35 -25.18 18.09
N THR A 328 -2.54 -25.89 16.99
CA THR A 328 -1.63 -26.06 15.84
C THR A 328 -2.05 -25.20 14.63
N ASP A 329 -1.13 -24.48 13.97
CA ASP A 329 -1.37 -23.79 12.68
C ASP A 329 -1.77 -24.72 11.53
N ARG A 330 -2.46 -24.18 10.50
CA ARG A 330 -2.85 -24.92 9.28
C ARG A 330 -1.67 -25.66 8.64
N GLN A 331 -0.51 -25.02 8.60
CA GLN A 331 0.72 -25.60 8.07
C GLN A 331 1.28 -26.70 8.99
N ILE A 332 1.27 -26.50 10.30
CA ILE A 332 1.76 -27.48 11.26
C ILE A 332 0.84 -28.70 11.34
N MET A 333 -0.48 -28.53 11.23
CA MET A 333 -1.43 -29.65 11.20
C MET A 333 -1.27 -30.47 9.91
N SER A 334 -1.11 -29.78 8.77
CA SER A 334 -0.77 -30.43 7.50
C SER A 334 0.60 -31.13 7.59
N GLY A 335 1.56 -30.53 8.28
CA GLY A 335 2.88 -31.08 8.56
C GLY A 335 2.83 -32.33 9.43
N LYS A 336 2.02 -32.36 10.49
CA LYS A 336 1.80 -33.55 11.33
C LYS A 336 1.14 -34.69 10.56
N ILE A 337 0.17 -34.37 9.70
CA ILE A 337 -0.47 -35.36 8.80
C ILE A 337 0.58 -35.96 7.85
N ARG A 338 1.47 -35.12 7.29
CA ARG A 338 2.59 -35.56 6.44
C ARG A 338 3.65 -36.36 7.20
N GLN A 339 4.05 -35.93 8.39
CA GLN A 339 5.00 -36.64 9.26
C GLN A 339 4.47 -38.02 9.67
N ALA A 340 3.15 -38.14 9.87
CA ALA A 340 2.48 -39.41 10.11
C ALA A 340 2.41 -40.31 8.85
N GLY A 341 2.93 -39.86 7.70
CA GLY A 341 3.02 -40.63 6.45
C GLY A 341 1.81 -40.49 5.53
N TYR A 342 0.89 -39.58 5.81
CA TYR A 342 -0.34 -39.42 5.04
C TYR A 342 -0.26 -38.22 4.10
N TRP A 343 -0.60 -38.44 2.82
CA TRP A 343 -0.72 -37.38 1.81
C TRP A 343 -2.18 -37.29 1.33
N LEU A 344 -2.92 -36.31 1.86
CA LEU A 344 -4.34 -36.10 1.56
C LEU A 344 -4.50 -35.20 0.32
N ILE A 345 -5.12 -35.72 -0.74
CA ILE A 345 -5.50 -34.94 -1.93
C ILE A 345 -6.56 -33.91 -1.50
N GLY A 346 -6.27 -32.62 -1.69
CA GLY A 346 -7.14 -31.53 -1.22
C GLY A 346 -7.15 -31.31 0.30
N GLY A 347 -6.24 -31.93 1.06
CA GLY A 347 -6.22 -31.90 2.53
C GLY A 347 -6.19 -30.49 3.13
N HIS A 348 -5.55 -29.54 2.45
CA HIS A 348 -5.52 -28.13 2.86
C HIS A 348 -6.89 -27.46 2.91
N ARG A 349 -7.87 -27.88 2.09
CA ARG A 349 -9.23 -27.34 2.06
C ARG A 349 -10.07 -27.95 3.19
N MET A 350 -9.90 -29.25 3.44
CA MET A 350 -10.57 -29.97 4.53
C MET A 350 -10.13 -29.45 5.89
N VAL A 351 -8.81 -29.34 6.13
CA VAL A 351 -8.27 -28.76 7.38
C VAL A 351 -8.76 -27.34 7.59
N ALA A 352 -8.83 -26.52 6.53
CA ALA A 352 -9.35 -25.15 6.63
C ALA A 352 -10.84 -25.12 7.02
N LYS A 353 -11.65 -26.06 6.51
CA LYS A 353 -13.07 -26.17 6.85
C LYS A 353 -13.27 -26.51 8.33
N GLU A 354 -12.53 -27.49 8.84
CA GLU A 354 -12.63 -27.91 10.25
C GLU A 354 -12.10 -26.84 11.22
N LEU A 355 -11.03 -26.14 10.86
CA LEU A 355 -10.53 -25.01 11.66
C LEU A 355 -11.53 -23.84 11.67
N ALA A 356 -12.29 -23.65 10.58
CA ALA A 356 -13.29 -22.60 10.47
C ALA A 356 -14.57 -22.87 11.27
N SER A 357 -14.90 -24.12 11.59
CA SER A 357 -16.05 -24.47 12.46
C SER A 357 -15.66 -24.49 13.95
N CYS A 358 -14.39 -24.73 14.27
CA CYS A 358 -13.89 -24.88 15.64
C CYS A 358 -13.94 -23.58 16.47
N VAL A 359 -14.78 -23.55 17.51
CA VAL A 359 -14.94 -22.39 18.42
C VAL A 359 -13.64 -22.02 19.16
N PRO A 360 -12.87 -22.95 19.75
CA PRO A 360 -11.55 -22.64 20.31
C PRO A 360 -10.61 -21.95 19.31
N CYS A 361 -10.57 -22.43 18.06
CA CYS A 361 -9.76 -21.81 17.01
C CYS A 361 -10.24 -20.40 16.65
N LYS A 362 -11.57 -20.18 16.58
CA LYS A 362 -12.14 -18.84 16.35
C LYS A 362 -11.82 -17.86 17.47
N LYS A 363 -11.85 -18.29 18.74
CA LYS A 363 -11.45 -17.44 19.87
C LYS A 363 -10.00 -16.99 19.73
N LEU A 364 -9.09 -17.92 19.46
CA LEU A 364 -7.67 -17.64 19.37
C LEU A 364 -7.25 -16.87 18.11
N ARG A 365 -7.87 -17.16 16.95
CA ARG A 365 -7.36 -16.69 15.63
C ARG A 365 -8.45 -16.22 14.65
N GLY A 366 -9.73 -16.24 15.04
CA GLY A 366 -10.84 -15.83 14.18
C GLY A 366 -10.71 -14.39 13.68
N PRO A 367 -11.01 -14.11 12.41
CA PRO A 367 -11.00 -12.74 11.92
C PRO A 367 -12.14 -11.93 12.54
N HIS A 368 -11.92 -10.63 12.66
CA HIS A 368 -13.00 -9.70 13.01
C HIS A 368 -14.08 -9.67 11.93
N VAL A 369 -15.32 -9.42 12.34
CA VAL A 369 -16.45 -9.27 11.42
C VAL A 369 -16.27 -7.97 10.63
N ILE A 370 -16.39 -8.07 9.31
CA ILE A 370 -16.30 -6.95 8.38
C ILE A 370 -17.60 -6.87 7.58
N GLN A 371 -18.01 -5.66 7.24
CA GLN A 371 -19.15 -5.37 6.35
C GLN A 371 -18.70 -4.34 5.32
N LYS A 372 -19.43 -4.23 4.20
CA LYS A 372 -19.26 -3.14 3.22
C LYS A 372 -19.19 -1.81 3.96
N MET A 373 -18.20 -0.98 3.65
CA MET A 373 -18.08 0.33 4.31
C MET A 373 -19.30 1.22 4.00
N ALA A 374 -19.71 2.04 4.97
CA ALA A 374 -20.75 3.04 4.74
C ALA A 374 -20.19 4.17 3.86
N ASP A 375 -21.08 4.88 3.18
CA ASP A 375 -20.74 6.16 2.58
C ASP A 375 -20.26 7.14 3.66
N LEU A 376 -19.45 8.11 3.26
CA LEU A 376 -18.95 9.11 4.19
C LEU A 376 -20.13 10.00 4.64
N PRO A 377 -20.18 10.40 5.93
CA PRO A 377 -21.17 11.37 6.42
C PRO A 377 -21.24 12.64 5.54
N GLN A 378 -22.44 13.21 5.39
CA GLN A 378 -22.68 14.36 4.49
C GLN A 378 -21.80 15.56 4.82
N ASP A 379 -21.59 15.85 6.09
CA ASP A 379 -20.70 16.89 6.61
C ASP A 379 -19.21 16.68 6.24
N ARG A 380 -18.86 15.51 5.68
CA ARG A 380 -17.53 15.24 5.11
C ARG A 380 -17.45 15.37 3.59
N THR A 381 -18.60 15.39 2.93
CA THR A 381 -18.72 15.41 1.46
C THR A 381 -19.30 16.71 0.96
N GLU A 382 -19.90 17.51 1.84
CA GLU A 382 -20.39 18.83 1.50
C GLU A 382 -19.24 19.77 1.10
N VAL A 383 -19.51 20.55 0.07
CA VAL A 383 -18.62 21.61 -0.36
C VAL A 383 -18.89 22.80 0.56
N GLY A 384 -17.87 23.19 1.30
CA GLY A 384 -17.96 24.29 2.26
C GLY A 384 -16.59 24.89 2.54
N PRO A 385 -16.54 26.11 3.10
CA PRO A 385 -15.31 26.73 3.57
C PRO A 385 -14.52 25.84 4.54
N PRO A 386 -13.19 26.01 4.64
CA PRO A 386 -12.41 25.37 5.69
C PRO A 386 -12.99 25.69 7.08
N PHE A 387 -12.96 24.70 7.96
CA PHE A 387 -13.48 24.73 9.34
C PHE A 387 -15.00 24.94 9.49
N THR A 388 -15.81 24.76 8.45
CA THR A 388 -17.28 24.66 8.62
C THR A 388 -17.68 23.46 9.46
N ASN A 389 -17.14 22.27 9.16
CA ASN A 389 -17.33 21.07 9.97
C ASN A 389 -16.02 20.65 10.62
N VAL A 390 -16.03 20.56 11.95
CA VAL A 390 -14.82 20.39 12.75
C VAL A 390 -14.99 19.23 13.70
N ASP A 391 -13.97 18.38 13.74
CA ASP A 391 -13.81 17.35 14.76
C ASP A 391 -12.69 17.80 15.70
N PHE A 392 -12.83 17.60 17.01
CA PHE A 392 -11.80 18.00 17.96
C PHE A 392 -11.44 16.90 18.97
N ASP A 393 -10.18 16.90 19.41
CA ASP A 393 -9.62 15.95 20.37
C ASP A 393 -8.71 16.65 21.38
N VAL A 394 -8.68 16.16 22.62
CA VAL A 394 -7.83 16.69 23.69
C VAL A 394 -6.74 15.68 24.03
N PHE A 395 -5.50 16.14 24.20
CA PHE A 395 -4.34 15.27 24.41
C PHE A 395 -3.27 15.93 25.29
N GLY A 396 -2.30 15.13 25.74
CA GLY A 396 -1.40 15.45 26.87
C GLY A 396 -1.78 14.63 28.12
N PRO A 397 -1.53 15.12 29.35
CA PRO A 397 -0.96 16.43 29.72
C PRO A 397 0.58 16.50 29.67
N TRP A 398 1.13 17.69 29.40
CA TRP A 398 2.56 17.96 29.52
C TRP A 398 2.87 18.95 30.63
N THR A 399 4.02 18.75 31.27
CA THR A 399 4.46 19.58 32.39
C THR A 399 5.27 20.78 31.87
N VAL A 400 4.84 21.99 32.24
CA VAL A 400 5.52 23.25 31.91
C VAL A 400 6.00 23.99 33.14
N SER A 401 7.13 24.67 33.01
CA SER A 401 7.69 25.57 34.01
C SER A 401 6.99 26.93 33.96
N THR A 402 6.33 27.33 35.06
CA THR A 402 5.56 28.58 35.16
C THR A 402 6.34 29.71 35.84
N ARG A 403 7.16 29.40 36.86
CA ARG A 403 7.92 30.41 37.63
C ARG A 403 9.28 29.87 38.10
N LYS A 404 10.36 30.61 37.87
CA LYS A 404 11.68 30.35 38.48
C LYS A 404 11.69 30.98 39.88
N THR A 405 11.63 30.18 40.94
CA THR A 405 11.82 30.63 42.32
C THR A 405 13.27 30.39 42.75
N ARG A 406 13.74 31.07 43.81
CA ARG A 406 15.11 30.90 44.35
C ARG A 406 15.47 29.46 44.75
N GLY A 407 14.47 28.57 44.90
CA GLY A 407 14.65 27.15 45.25
C GLY A 407 14.20 26.13 44.20
N GLY A 408 13.74 26.55 43.01
CA GLY A 408 13.28 25.61 41.97
C GLY A 408 12.39 26.25 40.90
N ALA A 409 11.88 25.43 39.97
CA ALA A 409 10.92 25.87 38.96
C ALA A 409 9.54 25.29 39.28
N ALA A 410 8.54 26.14 39.55
CA ALA A 410 7.15 25.72 39.75
C ALA A 410 6.62 25.10 38.45
N GLN A 411 5.94 23.95 38.57
CA GLN A 411 5.46 23.16 37.45
C GLN A 411 3.94 23.20 37.38
N SER A 412 3.38 23.26 36.18
CA SER A 412 1.94 23.19 35.93
C SER A 412 1.68 22.31 34.70
N LYS A 413 0.50 21.70 34.62
CA LYS A 413 0.12 20.88 33.47
C LYS A 413 -0.49 21.75 32.38
N ARG A 414 -0.26 21.39 31.13
CA ARG A 414 -0.90 21.96 29.95
C ARG A 414 -1.39 20.84 29.05
N LEU A 415 -2.52 21.08 28.39
CA LEU A 415 -3.16 20.12 27.48
C LEU A 415 -3.20 20.72 26.07
N GLY A 416 -3.13 19.88 25.06
CA GLY A 416 -3.37 20.26 23.67
C GLY A 416 -4.82 20.02 23.29
N LEU A 417 -5.46 20.99 22.64
CA LEU A 417 -6.77 20.88 22.00
C LEU A 417 -6.56 20.97 20.49
N LEU A 418 -6.80 19.86 19.78
CA LEU A 418 -6.62 19.76 18.34
C LEU A 418 -7.97 19.81 17.65
N PHE A 419 -8.17 20.81 16.81
CA PHE A 419 -9.28 20.92 15.87
C PHE A 419 -8.85 20.38 14.50
N THR A 420 -9.74 19.67 13.83
CA THR A 420 -9.52 19.10 12.50
C THR A 420 -10.68 19.45 11.59
N CYS A 421 -10.40 20.11 10.47
CA CYS A 421 -11.41 20.39 9.45
C CYS A 421 -11.75 19.12 8.65
N LEU A 422 -13.04 18.82 8.57
CA LEU A 422 -13.54 17.65 7.83
C LEU A 422 -13.55 17.85 6.30
N ASN A 423 -13.63 19.11 5.85
CA ASN A 423 -13.63 19.51 4.43
C ASN A 423 -12.20 19.60 3.87
N SER A 424 -11.32 20.45 4.43
CA SER A 424 -9.98 20.73 3.90
C SER A 424 -8.87 19.84 4.46
N ARG A 425 -9.15 19.08 5.53
CA ARG A 425 -8.15 18.32 6.33
C ARG A 425 -7.14 19.20 7.06
N ALA A 426 -7.31 20.52 7.09
CA ALA A 426 -6.48 21.39 7.92
C ALA A 426 -6.63 21.04 9.41
N ILE A 427 -5.60 21.35 10.20
CA ILE A 427 -5.65 21.22 11.65
C ILE A 427 -5.41 22.58 12.32
N HIS A 428 -5.82 22.71 13.58
CA HIS A 428 -5.47 23.84 14.43
C HIS A 428 -5.26 23.34 15.86
N ILE A 429 -4.15 23.71 16.49
CA ILE A 429 -3.83 23.26 17.87
C ILE A 429 -3.82 24.46 18.81
N GLU A 430 -4.61 24.38 19.87
CA GLU A 430 -4.65 25.31 20.99
C GLU A 430 -4.07 24.67 22.25
N VAL A 431 -3.43 25.47 23.11
CA VAL A 431 -2.97 25.03 24.43
C VAL A 431 -3.99 25.43 25.49
N LEU A 432 -4.45 24.46 26.28
CA LEU A 432 -5.33 24.67 27.43
C LEU A 432 -4.52 24.80 28.72
N GLU A 433 -4.89 25.77 29.55
CA GLU A 433 -4.29 25.98 30.88
C GLU A 433 -4.75 24.97 31.91
N SER A 434 -6.04 24.61 31.86
CA SER A 434 -6.70 23.62 32.69
C SER A 434 -7.83 22.92 31.91
N MET A 435 -8.27 21.78 32.40
CA MET A 435 -9.35 20.99 31.81
C MET A 435 -10.72 21.45 32.32
N ASP A 436 -11.01 22.74 32.18
CA ASP A 436 -12.27 23.35 32.62
C ASP A 436 -13.00 24.03 31.46
N ALA A 437 -14.31 24.25 31.64
CA ALA A 437 -15.15 24.86 30.61
C ALA A 437 -14.68 26.26 30.20
N SER A 438 -14.12 27.06 31.11
CA SER A 438 -13.64 28.42 30.81
C SER A 438 -12.40 28.37 29.93
N SER A 439 -11.42 27.52 30.26
CA SER A 439 -10.22 27.30 29.44
C SER A 439 -10.59 26.81 28.03
N PHE A 440 -11.54 25.88 27.94
CA PHE A 440 -12.04 25.38 26.66
C PHE A 440 -12.73 26.47 25.84
N ILE A 441 -13.64 27.25 26.45
CA ILE A 441 -14.35 28.35 25.78
C ILE A 441 -13.34 29.39 25.29
N CYS A 442 -12.33 29.74 26.08
CA CYS A 442 -11.27 30.66 25.66
C CYS A 442 -10.52 30.14 24.43
N ALA A 443 -10.18 28.84 24.38
CA ALA A 443 -9.55 28.24 23.22
C ALA A 443 -10.48 28.21 22.00
N LEU A 444 -11.76 27.89 22.20
CA LEU A 444 -12.75 27.89 21.13
C LEU A 444 -12.97 29.29 20.54
N ARG A 445 -12.96 30.33 21.38
CA ARG A 445 -13.02 31.73 20.93
C ARG A 445 -11.81 32.13 20.10
N ARG A 446 -10.59 31.72 20.49
CA ARG A 446 -9.39 31.95 19.68
C ARG A 446 -9.47 31.22 18.35
N PHE A 447 -9.92 29.97 18.37
CA PHE A 447 -10.16 29.21 17.15
C PHE A 447 -11.15 29.91 16.22
N PHE A 448 -12.33 30.33 16.70
CA PHE A 448 -13.30 31.06 15.87
C PHE A 448 -12.78 32.40 15.36
N ALA A 449 -11.95 33.09 16.14
CA ALA A 449 -11.34 34.36 15.71
C ALA A 449 -10.30 34.17 14.59
N ILE A 450 -9.61 33.02 14.55
CA ILE A 450 -8.56 32.73 13.57
C ILE A 450 -9.12 32.03 12.33
N CYS A 451 -9.98 31.03 12.54
CA CYS A 451 -10.46 30.12 11.50
C CYS A 451 -11.89 30.44 11.01
N GLY A 452 -12.62 31.30 11.72
CA GLY A 452 -14.04 31.56 11.48
C GLY A 452 -14.96 30.63 12.28
N PRO A 453 -16.28 30.91 12.29
CA PRO A 453 -17.26 30.10 13.02
C PRO A 453 -17.44 28.72 12.36
N ALA A 454 -17.58 27.68 13.19
CA ALA A 454 -17.94 26.34 12.74
C ALA A 454 -19.46 26.15 12.78
N ALA A 455 -20.03 25.47 11.79
CA ALA A 455 -21.43 25.07 11.78
C ALA A 455 -21.67 23.81 12.63
N VAL A 456 -20.70 22.88 12.64
CA VAL A 456 -20.79 21.63 13.40
C VAL A 456 -19.48 21.34 14.12
N LEU A 457 -19.56 21.10 15.42
CA LEU A 457 -18.47 20.60 16.25
C LEU A 457 -18.74 19.14 16.66
N ARG A 458 -17.81 18.25 16.30
CA ARG A 458 -17.83 16.84 16.67
C ARG A 458 -16.79 16.52 17.73
N CYS A 459 -17.18 15.67 18.67
CA CYS A 459 -16.29 15.15 19.71
C CYS A 459 -16.34 13.62 19.81
N ASN A 460 -15.18 12.99 20.00
CA ASN A 460 -15.05 11.57 20.28
C ASN A 460 -15.31 11.26 21.76
N ARG A 461 -16.43 10.60 22.07
CA ARG A 461 -16.76 10.15 23.45
C ARG A 461 -15.75 9.15 24.05
N GLY A 462 -14.92 8.51 23.21
CA GLY A 462 -14.07 7.37 23.61
C GLY A 462 -12.74 7.73 24.26
N THR A 463 -12.16 8.91 23.97
CA THR A 463 -10.83 9.32 24.47
C THR A 463 -10.90 10.46 25.49
N ASN A 464 -11.86 11.38 25.31
CA ASN A 464 -11.94 12.59 26.14
C ASN A 464 -13.06 12.56 27.19
N PHE A 465 -13.87 11.51 27.31
CA PHE A 465 -14.96 11.54 28.30
C PHE A 465 -15.18 10.21 29.01
N VAL A 466 -14.75 9.06 28.46
CA VAL A 466 -15.11 7.74 29.02
C VAL A 466 -13.97 6.70 29.06
N GLY A 467 -12.69 6.99 28.75
CA GLY A 467 -11.69 5.88 28.83
C GLY A 467 -10.19 6.19 28.79
N GLY A 468 -9.46 5.54 29.72
CA GLY A 468 -8.11 5.01 29.49
C GLY A 468 -7.03 5.51 30.44
N HIS A 469 -6.83 6.82 30.54
CA HIS A 469 -5.89 7.43 31.48
C HIS A 469 -6.67 7.96 32.68
N THR A 470 -6.52 7.31 33.83
CA THR A 470 -7.24 7.62 35.08
C THR A 470 -7.20 9.11 35.41
N GLU A 471 -6.09 9.78 35.12
CA GLU A 471 -5.90 11.22 35.36
C GLU A 471 -6.61 12.15 34.36
N LEU A 472 -6.68 11.79 33.07
CA LEU A 472 -7.40 12.58 32.07
C LEU A 472 -8.92 12.43 32.27
N ALA A 473 -9.38 11.21 32.55
CA ALA A 473 -10.80 10.92 32.79
C ALA A 473 -11.36 11.58 34.07
N GLU A 474 -10.53 11.77 35.10
CA GLU A 474 -10.91 12.51 36.31
C GLU A 474 -10.98 14.02 36.07
N THR A 475 -10.04 14.59 35.31
CA THR A 475 -10.04 16.03 34.96
C THR A 475 -11.15 16.41 33.97
N LEU A 476 -11.57 15.51 33.09
CA LEU A 476 -12.67 15.74 32.15
C LEU A 476 -14.06 15.78 32.80
N LYS A 477 -14.21 15.25 34.02
CA LYS A 477 -15.46 15.39 34.80
C LYS A 477 -15.73 16.83 35.26
N GLU A 478 -14.71 17.69 35.24
CA GLU A 478 -14.83 19.10 35.64
C GLU A 478 -15.33 20.01 34.49
N MET A 479 -15.39 19.51 33.25
CA MET A 479 -15.99 20.22 32.12
C MET A 479 -17.53 20.17 32.21
N ASP A 480 -18.13 21.29 32.55
CA ASP A 480 -19.59 21.47 32.52
C ASP A 480 -20.10 21.50 31.07
N GLU A 481 -20.51 20.33 30.57
CA GLU A 481 -21.02 20.12 29.20
C GLU A 481 -22.16 21.11 28.88
N THR A 482 -23.02 21.42 29.86
CA THR A 482 -24.18 22.29 29.64
C THR A 482 -23.78 23.74 29.35
N LYS A 483 -22.68 24.22 29.95
CA LYS A 483 -22.15 25.56 29.67
C LYS A 483 -21.55 25.64 28.26
N ILE A 484 -20.86 24.59 27.83
CA ILE A 484 -20.26 24.53 26.50
C ILE A 484 -21.35 24.42 25.43
N GLU A 485 -22.33 23.53 25.61
CA GLU A 485 -23.46 23.40 24.69
C GLU A 485 -24.24 24.72 24.55
N ARG A 486 -24.49 25.43 25.66
CA ARG A 486 -25.11 26.77 25.62
C ARG A 486 -24.27 27.78 24.84
N PHE A 487 -22.97 27.84 25.08
CA PHE A 487 -22.07 28.75 24.37
C PHE A 487 -22.05 28.46 22.86
N VAL A 488 -21.97 27.18 22.50
CA VAL A 488 -21.91 26.73 21.10
C VAL A 488 -23.24 26.99 20.38
N THR A 489 -24.38 26.76 21.06
CA THR A 489 -25.71 27.06 20.53
C THR A 489 -25.94 28.56 20.32
N GLN A 490 -25.42 29.41 21.20
CA GLN A 490 -25.46 30.87 21.04
C GLN A 490 -24.65 31.38 19.84
N HIS A 491 -23.74 30.56 19.31
CA HIS A 491 -22.92 30.86 18.15
C HIS A 491 -23.36 30.08 16.90
N ASP A 492 -24.63 29.65 16.84
CA ASP A 492 -25.24 28.91 15.73
C ASP A 492 -24.45 27.65 15.31
N CYS A 493 -23.80 27.01 16.27
CA CYS A 493 -23.00 25.82 16.05
C CYS A 493 -23.70 24.59 16.67
N GLU A 494 -23.71 23.47 15.94
CA GLU A 494 -24.30 22.22 16.40
C GLU A 494 -23.25 21.32 17.06
N TRP A 495 -23.51 20.88 18.29
CA TRP A 495 -22.64 19.97 19.02
C TRP A 495 -23.04 18.51 18.85
N LYS A 496 -22.13 17.67 18.32
CA LYS A 496 -22.38 16.25 18.01
C LYS A 496 -21.35 15.33 18.66
N PHE A 497 -21.83 14.21 19.19
CA PHE A 497 -20.97 13.18 19.77
C PHE A 497 -20.87 11.92 18.90
N ASN A 498 -19.64 11.43 18.70
CA ASN A 498 -19.42 10.13 18.09
C ASN A 498 -19.74 8.98 19.08
N PRO A 499 -20.27 7.84 18.63
CA PRO A 499 -20.48 6.68 19.48
C PRO A 499 -19.14 6.17 20.08
N PRO A 500 -19.13 5.59 21.29
CA PRO A 500 -17.92 5.05 21.91
C PRO A 500 -17.25 3.98 21.02
N HIS A 501 -15.91 4.00 20.93
CA HIS A 501 -15.08 3.11 20.10
C HIS A 501 -15.35 3.18 18.59
N ALA A 502 -16.10 4.19 18.12
CA ALA A 502 -16.43 4.40 16.72
C ALA A 502 -15.30 5.05 15.89
N SER A 503 -14.03 4.84 16.25
CA SER A 503 -12.80 5.43 15.64
C SER A 503 -12.60 5.24 14.13
N HIS A 504 -13.49 4.46 13.53
CA HIS A 504 -13.49 4.10 12.12
C HIS A 504 -14.43 5.01 11.32
N PHE A 505 -15.35 5.70 11.98
CA PHE A 505 -16.06 6.84 11.42
C PHE A 505 -15.07 7.98 11.10
N GLY A 506 -13.98 8.07 11.86
CA GLY A 506 -12.81 8.95 11.71
C GLY A 506 -11.81 8.70 10.56
N GLY A 507 -12.00 7.64 9.78
CA GLY A 507 -11.24 7.38 8.55
C GLY A 507 -9.71 7.58 8.62
N VAL A 508 -9.22 8.53 7.82
CA VAL A 508 -7.78 8.83 7.60
C VAL A 508 -7.26 9.88 8.59
N TRP A 509 -8.14 10.76 9.09
CA TRP A 509 -7.74 11.87 9.96
C TRP A 509 -7.53 11.42 11.40
N GLU A 510 -8.31 10.48 11.95
CA GLU A 510 -8.03 9.94 13.30
C GLU A 510 -6.66 9.29 13.41
N ARG A 511 -6.21 8.59 12.35
CA ARG A 511 -4.85 8.05 12.29
C ARG A 511 -3.80 9.15 12.26
N GLN A 512 -4.07 10.22 11.53
CA GLN A 512 -3.17 11.36 11.48
C GLN A 512 -3.08 12.06 12.84
N ILE A 513 -4.21 12.31 13.50
CA ILE A 513 -4.30 12.84 14.87
C ILE A 513 -3.52 11.94 15.83
N GLY A 514 -3.73 10.64 15.76
CA GLY A 514 -2.99 9.66 16.57
C GLY A 514 -1.48 9.65 16.31
N THR A 515 -1.02 9.91 15.08
CA THR A 515 0.40 10.09 14.79
C THR A 515 0.96 11.38 15.38
N ILE A 516 0.24 12.50 15.22
CA ILE A 516 0.66 13.80 15.78
C ILE A 516 0.81 13.68 17.29
N ARG A 517 -0.21 13.13 17.97
CA ARG A 517 -0.21 12.88 19.40
C ARG A 517 0.96 12.02 19.85
N ARG A 518 1.16 10.84 19.22
CA ARG A 518 2.25 9.93 19.60
C ARG A 518 3.63 10.58 19.45
N VAL A 519 3.85 11.34 18.38
CA VAL A 519 5.12 12.03 18.16
C VAL A 519 5.33 13.13 19.21
N LEU A 520 4.31 13.94 19.50
CA LEU A 520 4.38 14.99 20.51
C LEU A 520 4.59 14.43 21.92
N ASP A 521 3.83 13.40 22.31
CA ASP A 521 3.95 12.76 23.61
C ASP A 521 5.35 12.15 23.80
N ALA A 522 5.88 11.46 22.80
CA ALA A 522 7.23 10.90 22.86
C ALA A 522 8.30 12.01 22.97
N MET A 523 8.19 13.07 22.17
CA MET A 523 9.15 14.17 22.20
C MET A 523 9.12 14.94 23.52
N LEU A 524 7.93 15.27 24.01
CA LEU A 524 7.76 16.06 25.22
C LEU A 524 8.00 15.26 26.49
N ALA A 525 7.87 13.93 26.46
CA ALA A 525 8.29 13.05 27.55
C ALA A 525 9.82 13.00 27.70
N ASP A 526 10.57 13.05 26.60
CA ASP A 526 12.05 13.09 26.60
C ASP A 526 12.59 14.45 27.11
N LEU A 527 11.76 15.49 27.13
CA LEU A 527 12.12 16.85 27.55
C LEU A 527 11.91 17.05 29.05
N GLY A 528 12.98 17.46 29.74
CA GLY A 528 12.88 17.80 31.16
C GLY A 528 11.95 19.01 31.43
N PRO A 529 11.24 19.04 32.57
CA PRO A 529 10.23 20.07 32.89
C PRO A 529 10.74 21.52 32.95
N ARG A 530 12.06 21.71 33.07
CA ARG A 530 12.69 23.04 33.05
C ARG A 530 12.82 23.66 31.65
N GLN A 531 12.62 22.87 30.59
CA GLN A 531 12.87 23.31 29.22
C GLN A 531 11.63 23.86 28.52
N LEU A 532 10.43 23.55 29.02
CA LEU A 532 9.16 23.92 28.41
C LEU A 532 8.46 24.99 29.24
N THR A 533 8.19 26.15 28.67
CA THR A 533 7.31 27.18 29.26
C THR A 533 6.01 27.25 28.46
N HIS A 534 4.96 27.88 29.03
CA HIS A 534 3.68 28.04 28.32
C HIS A 534 3.84 28.73 26.96
N GLU A 535 4.64 29.80 26.90
CA GLU A 535 4.93 30.53 25.66
C GLU A 535 5.65 29.64 24.62
N ILE A 536 6.68 28.90 25.03
CA ILE A 536 7.41 27.98 24.12
C ILE A 536 6.47 26.91 23.59
N LEU A 537 5.64 26.33 24.45
CA LEU A 537 4.67 25.31 24.07
C LEU A 537 3.63 25.86 23.08
N ASN A 538 3.11 27.07 23.33
CA ASN A 538 2.11 27.68 22.45
C ASN A 538 2.68 27.96 21.05
N THR A 539 3.87 28.55 20.97
CA THR A 539 4.57 28.80 19.70
C THR A 539 4.90 27.49 18.99
N PHE A 540 5.38 26.48 19.73
CA PHE A 540 5.68 25.17 19.16
C PHE A 540 4.44 24.48 18.57
N MET A 541 3.28 24.56 19.24
CA MET A 541 2.01 24.00 18.71
C MET A 541 1.55 24.72 17.44
N ALA A 542 1.78 26.03 17.33
CA ALA A 542 1.53 26.77 16.09
C ALA A 542 2.46 26.33 14.94
N GLU A 543 3.74 26.09 15.22
CA GLU A 543 4.69 25.55 14.22
C GLU A 543 4.34 24.11 13.80
N VAL A 544 3.93 23.26 14.75
CA VAL A 544 3.42 21.91 14.47
C VAL A 544 2.19 21.98 13.55
N THR A 545 1.27 22.90 13.81
CA THR A 545 0.09 23.15 12.97
C THR A 545 0.53 23.50 11.54
N ALA A 546 1.44 24.45 11.38
CA ALA A 546 1.96 24.86 10.07
C ALA A 546 2.68 23.72 9.33
N ILE A 547 3.49 22.94 10.04
CA ILE A 547 4.22 21.77 9.50
C ILE A 547 3.23 20.74 8.95
N VAL A 548 2.23 20.38 9.75
CA VAL A 548 1.25 19.36 9.37
C VAL A 548 0.40 19.84 8.19
N ASP A 549 0.00 21.11 8.17
CA ASP A 549 -0.81 21.67 7.09
C ASP A 549 -0.04 22.00 5.81
N ALA A 550 1.29 22.01 5.84
CA ALA A 550 2.12 22.06 4.63
C ALA A 550 2.07 20.76 3.81
N ARG A 551 1.50 19.67 4.34
CA ARG A 551 1.48 18.36 3.68
C ARG A 551 0.59 18.32 2.43
N PRO A 552 0.94 17.56 1.39
CA PRO A 552 0.05 17.29 0.25
C PRO A 552 -1.25 16.57 0.67
N ILE A 553 -2.40 17.04 0.18
CA ILE A 553 -3.71 16.36 0.33
C ILE A 553 -3.80 15.15 -0.61
N ALA A 554 -3.16 15.25 -1.78
CA ALA A 554 -3.11 14.21 -2.80
C ALA A 554 -1.72 13.57 -2.87
N ALA A 555 -1.65 12.37 -3.49
CA ALA A 555 -0.38 11.74 -3.78
C ALA A 555 0.50 12.69 -4.58
N LEU A 556 1.80 12.74 -4.23
CA LEU A 556 2.77 13.51 -4.99
C LEU A 556 2.73 13.01 -6.44
N PRO A 557 2.47 13.90 -7.41
CA PRO A 557 2.48 13.51 -8.79
C PRO A 557 3.82 12.91 -9.16
N SER A 558 3.79 11.88 -9.99
CA SER A 558 5.02 11.24 -10.49
C SER A 558 5.68 12.06 -11.60
N ASP A 559 4.93 13.02 -12.16
CA ASP A 559 5.31 13.89 -13.26
C ASP A 559 5.56 15.33 -12.76
N ILE A 560 6.59 15.99 -13.30
CA ILE A 560 6.97 17.37 -12.94
C ILE A 560 5.98 18.40 -13.48
N ASN A 561 5.23 18.05 -14.53
CA ASN A 561 4.22 18.92 -15.13
C ASN A 561 2.84 18.77 -14.52
N ASP A 562 2.63 17.77 -13.67
CA ASP A 562 1.39 17.66 -12.93
C ASP A 562 1.33 18.81 -11.92
N PRO A 563 0.15 19.44 -11.75
CA PRO A 563 0.00 20.54 -10.81
C PRO A 563 0.46 20.11 -9.41
N GLN A 564 1.23 20.98 -8.75
CA GLN A 564 1.69 20.74 -7.39
C GLN A 564 0.48 20.37 -6.52
N PRO A 565 0.54 19.26 -5.77
CA PRO A 565 -0.61 18.81 -5.01
C PRO A 565 -0.95 19.86 -3.96
N LEU A 566 -2.23 20.22 -3.89
CA LEU A 566 -2.74 21.16 -2.90
C LEU A 566 -2.42 20.65 -1.48
N SER A 567 -1.99 21.55 -0.60
CA SER A 567 -1.90 21.31 0.83
C SER A 567 -3.02 22.04 1.58
N PRO A 568 -3.38 21.63 2.80
CA PRO A 568 -4.34 22.38 3.60
C PRO A 568 -3.89 23.83 3.83
N ALA A 569 -2.60 24.08 4.04
CA ALA A 569 -2.06 25.44 4.18
C ALA A 569 -2.25 26.29 2.91
N MET A 570 -2.15 25.69 1.71
CA MET A 570 -2.46 26.39 0.45
C MET A 570 -3.94 26.76 0.37
N LEU A 571 -4.84 25.90 0.84
CA LEU A 571 -6.28 26.19 0.88
C LEU A 571 -6.64 27.28 1.90
N LEU A 572 -5.96 27.29 3.05
CA LEU A 572 -6.22 28.27 4.12
C LEU A 572 -5.65 29.65 3.81
N THR A 573 -4.44 29.69 3.25
CA THR A 573 -3.69 30.95 3.08
C THR A 573 -3.72 31.48 1.66
N MET A 574 -4.21 30.68 0.70
CA MET A 574 -4.13 30.93 -0.75
C MET A 574 -2.70 31.15 -1.26
N LYS A 575 -1.68 30.80 -0.46
CA LYS A 575 -0.27 30.89 -0.85
C LYS A 575 0.10 29.67 -1.68
N THR A 576 0.73 29.88 -2.84
CA THR A 576 1.09 28.81 -3.78
C THR A 576 2.33 28.02 -3.38
N ARG A 577 3.06 28.47 -2.36
CA ARG A 577 4.21 27.75 -1.79
C ARG A 577 3.98 27.52 -0.30
N PRO A 578 3.91 26.27 0.18
CA PRO A 578 3.95 26.03 1.62
C PRO A 578 5.25 26.61 2.19
N PRO A 579 5.24 27.16 3.42
CA PRO A 579 6.46 27.59 4.07
C PRO A 579 7.44 26.42 4.11
N GLY A 580 8.67 26.65 3.65
CA GLY A 580 9.74 25.67 3.76
C GLY A 580 10.05 25.37 5.23
N PRO A 581 10.85 24.32 5.52
CA PRO A 581 11.38 24.14 6.86
C PRO A 581 12.07 25.44 7.27
N PRO A 582 11.97 25.82 8.55
CA PRO A 582 12.53 27.07 8.99
C PRO A 582 14.04 27.15 8.69
N PRO A 583 14.56 28.34 8.31
CA PRO A 583 15.94 28.48 7.88
C PRO A 583 16.90 28.30 9.06
N GLY A 584 17.74 27.25 9.02
CA GLY A 584 18.83 27.05 9.98
C GLY A 584 19.28 25.59 10.10
N ASN A 585 20.51 25.36 10.54
CA ASN A 585 20.95 24.05 11.03
C ASN A 585 20.78 24.07 12.56
N PHE A 586 19.65 23.59 13.06
CA PHE A 586 19.41 23.54 14.51
C PHE A 586 19.98 22.23 15.08
N LEU A 587 20.93 22.35 15.99
CA LEU A 587 21.65 21.21 16.57
C LEU A 587 21.07 20.85 17.94
N PRO A 588 21.26 19.60 18.44
CA PRO A 588 20.82 19.20 19.78
C PRO A 588 21.22 20.15 20.95
N PRO A 589 22.38 20.84 20.93
CA PRO A 589 22.71 21.86 21.93
C PRO A 589 21.76 23.07 21.97
N ASP A 590 21.05 23.37 20.87
CA ASP A 590 20.13 24.52 20.80
C ASP A 590 18.89 24.36 21.69
N LEU A 591 18.56 23.13 22.11
CA LEU A 591 17.54 22.85 23.13
C LEU A 591 17.87 23.56 24.47
N TYR A 592 19.16 23.76 24.74
CA TYR A 592 19.66 24.39 25.96
C TYR A 592 20.04 25.85 25.77
N ALA A 593 20.00 26.38 24.54
CA ALA A 593 20.36 27.77 24.25
C ALA A 593 19.44 28.75 25.00
N ASN A 594 19.94 29.88 25.50
CA ASN A 594 19.08 30.89 26.16
C ASN A 594 18.07 31.55 25.20
N ARG A 595 18.21 31.33 23.88
CA ARG A 595 17.35 31.89 22.85
C ARG A 595 16.08 31.04 22.72
N ARG A 596 14.97 31.50 23.30
CA ARG A 596 13.65 30.82 23.29
C ARG A 596 13.20 30.41 21.88
N TRP A 597 13.34 31.30 20.89
CA TRP A 597 12.97 30.99 19.50
C TRP A 597 13.80 29.84 18.91
N SER A 598 15.11 29.79 19.18
CA SER A 598 16.00 28.72 18.70
C SER A 598 15.62 27.35 19.29
N ARG A 599 15.06 27.33 20.51
CA ARG A 599 14.53 26.10 21.11
C ARG A 599 13.29 25.61 20.38
N VAL A 600 12.33 26.50 20.13
CA VAL A 600 11.09 26.18 19.40
C VAL A 600 11.45 25.59 18.03
N GLN A 601 12.41 26.20 17.35
CA GLN A 601 12.90 25.76 16.05
C GLN A 601 13.53 24.36 16.09
N CYS A 602 14.38 24.09 17.09
CA CYS A 602 14.92 22.74 17.30
C CYS A 602 13.82 21.70 17.56
N LEU A 603 12.79 22.05 18.34
CA LEU A 603 11.63 21.19 18.58
C LEU A 603 10.82 20.97 17.29
N ALA A 604 10.58 22.01 16.50
CA ALA A 604 9.87 21.93 15.23
C ALA A 604 10.59 21.02 14.23
N ASP A 605 11.91 21.13 14.12
CA ASP A 605 12.74 20.26 13.28
C ASP A 605 12.70 18.79 13.71
N GLN A 606 12.81 18.54 15.02
CA GLN A 606 12.69 17.18 15.56
C GLN A 606 11.30 16.59 15.29
N PHE A 607 10.26 17.41 15.45
CA PHE A 607 8.89 17.01 15.15
C PHE A 607 8.75 16.68 13.67
N TRP A 608 9.22 17.55 12.78
CA TRP A 608 9.21 17.31 11.33
C TRP A 608 9.87 15.98 10.96
N LEU A 609 11.07 15.71 11.46
CA LEU A 609 11.81 14.48 11.15
C LEU A 609 11.07 13.22 11.62
N ARG A 610 10.56 13.21 12.87
CA ARG A 610 9.83 12.07 13.44
C ARG A 610 8.48 11.89 12.75
N TRP A 611 7.72 12.97 12.59
CA TRP A 611 6.41 12.99 11.95
C TRP A 611 6.48 12.59 10.48
N HIS A 612 7.42 13.12 9.70
CA HIS A 612 7.58 12.81 8.29
C HIS A 612 7.84 11.30 8.08
N ARG A 613 8.70 10.70 8.90
CA ARG A 613 9.00 9.26 8.85
C ARG A 613 7.76 8.41 9.13
N GLU A 614 6.96 8.76 10.14
CA GLU A 614 5.72 8.04 10.45
C GLU A 614 4.61 8.29 9.43
N TYR A 615 4.47 9.52 8.94
CA TYR A 615 3.46 9.91 7.98
C TYR A 615 3.59 9.15 6.66
N LEU A 616 4.82 8.97 6.15
CA LEU A 616 5.05 8.20 4.92
C LEU A 616 4.57 6.75 5.01
N GLN A 617 4.66 6.13 6.19
CA GLN A 617 4.16 4.76 6.40
C GLN A 617 2.62 4.71 6.33
N ASN A 618 1.94 5.81 6.68
CA ASN A 618 0.49 5.93 6.62
C ASN A 618 -0.05 6.18 5.20
N LEU A 619 0.79 6.58 4.23
CA LEU A 619 0.41 6.81 2.83
C LEU A 619 0.25 5.52 2.01
N GLN A 620 0.55 4.35 2.57
CA GLN A 620 0.37 3.08 1.87
C GLN A 620 -1.12 2.82 1.56
N PRO A 621 -1.50 2.60 0.29
CA PRO A 621 -2.88 2.31 -0.07
C PRO A 621 -3.31 0.97 0.55
N ARG A 622 -4.41 0.99 1.30
CA ARG A 622 -5.00 -0.21 1.91
C ARG A 622 -6.29 -0.61 1.21
N ARG A 623 -6.54 -1.92 1.13
CA ARG A 623 -7.78 -2.49 0.59
C ARG A 623 -8.96 -2.08 1.49
N LYS A 624 -9.87 -1.28 0.95
CA LYS A 624 -11.19 -1.00 1.55
C LYS A 624 -12.11 -2.21 1.37
N TRP A 625 -13.07 -2.39 2.27
CA TRP A 625 -14.06 -3.48 2.21
C TRP A 625 -15.21 -3.08 1.28
N TYR A 626 -15.13 -3.51 0.02
CA TYR A 626 -16.15 -3.20 -1.02
C TYR A 626 -17.30 -4.21 -1.04
N ASP A 627 -17.03 -5.46 -0.64
CA ASP A 627 -18.01 -6.55 -0.73
C ASP A 627 -18.95 -6.59 0.48
N ALA A 628 -20.24 -6.79 0.20
CA ALA A 628 -21.21 -7.08 1.23
C ALA A 628 -20.93 -8.45 1.88
N ARG A 629 -21.04 -8.51 3.21
CA ARG A 629 -20.86 -9.72 4.03
C ARG A 629 -22.13 -10.00 4.83
N ARG A 630 -22.18 -11.15 5.53
CA ARG A 630 -23.30 -11.49 6.43
C ARG A 630 -23.41 -10.45 7.55
N ASP A 631 -24.60 -9.90 7.75
CA ASP A 631 -24.91 -9.04 8.89
C ASP A 631 -24.95 -9.86 10.19
N LEU A 632 -24.57 -9.26 11.32
CA LEU A 632 -24.83 -9.86 12.62
C LEU A 632 -26.32 -9.79 12.93
N ALA A 633 -26.88 -10.87 13.46
CA ALA A 633 -28.29 -10.97 13.84
C ALA A 633 -28.46 -11.05 15.36
N PRO A 634 -29.60 -10.60 15.90
CA PRO A 634 -29.99 -10.89 17.28
C PRO A 634 -29.88 -12.41 17.55
N GLY A 635 -29.20 -12.76 18.64
CA GLY A 635 -28.94 -14.15 19.01
C GLY A 635 -27.54 -14.66 18.68
N ASP A 636 -26.79 -14.02 17.76
CA ASP A 636 -25.42 -14.39 17.43
C ASP A 636 -24.50 -14.32 18.68
N VAL A 637 -23.64 -15.32 18.86
CA VAL A 637 -22.62 -15.34 19.92
C VAL A 637 -21.31 -14.83 19.36
N VAL A 638 -20.78 -13.78 19.99
CA VAL A 638 -19.58 -13.08 19.53
C VAL A 638 -18.54 -12.96 20.65
N LEU A 639 -17.27 -12.86 20.27
CA LEU A 639 -16.17 -12.47 21.15
C LEU A 639 -15.90 -10.97 20.95
N MET A 640 -15.88 -10.19 22.02
CA MET A 640 -15.64 -8.74 21.98
C MET A 640 -14.18 -8.42 22.29
N LYS A 641 -13.53 -7.66 21.42
CA LYS A 641 -12.16 -7.15 21.64
C LYS A 641 -12.14 -6.16 22.80
N GLU A 642 -11.18 -6.35 23.71
CA GLU A 642 -10.87 -5.42 24.80
C GLU A 642 -9.36 -5.18 24.81
N ASP A 643 -8.94 -3.94 24.52
CA ASP A 643 -7.52 -3.60 24.28
C ASP A 643 -6.63 -3.76 25.51
N SER A 644 -7.21 -3.73 26.71
CA SER A 644 -6.51 -3.92 27.98
C SER A 644 -6.24 -5.39 28.35
N GLN A 645 -6.76 -6.35 27.57
CA GLN A 645 -6.70 -7.77 27.88
C GLN A 645 -6.13 -8.58 26.73
N ASN A 646 -5.48 -9.70 27.08
CA ASN A 646 -5.07 -10.69 26.10
C ASN A 646 -6.29 -11.28 25.41
N ARG A 647 -6.11 -11.67 24.15
CA ARG A 647 -7.19 -12.18 23.31
C ARG A 647 -7.91 -13.41 23.87
N SER A 648 -7.23 -14.22 24.68
CA SER A 648 -7.82 -15.37 25.39
C SER A 648 -8.89 -14.96 26.40
N ASP A 649 -8.76 -13.77 26.97
CA ASP A 649 -9.54 -13.30 28.11
C ASP A 649 -10.68 -12.37 27.66
N TRP A 650 -10.76 -12.10 26.35
CA TRP A 650 -11.81 -11.30 25.75
C TRP A 650 -13.19 -11.84 26.12
N PRO A 651 -14.11 -10.96 26.54
CA PRO A 651 -15.43 -11.39 26.99
C PRO A 651 -16.29 -11.86 25.81
N MET A 652 -17.04 -12.92 26.05
CA MET A 652 -18.10 -13.36 25.14
C MET A 652 -19.38 -12.57 25.41
N GLY A 653 -20.09 -12.24 24.34
CA GLY A 653 -21.37 -11.56 24.40
C GLY A 653 -22.36 -12.16 23.43
N ARG A 654 -23.64 -11.89 23.67
CA ARG A 654 -24.73 -12.20 22.75
C ARG A 654 -25.26 -10.92 22.13
N VAL A 655 -25.44 -10.93 20.82
CA VAL A 655 -26.09 -9.82 20.11
C VAL A 655 -27.55 -9.74 20.53
N THR A 656 -27.96 -8.62 21.11
CA THR A 656 -29.37 -8.36 21.48
C THR A 656 -30.10 -7.63 20.37
N GLU A 657 -29.42 -6.70 19.71
CA GLU A 657 -30.01 -5.87 18.67
C GLU A 657 -28.97 -5.58 17.58
N ALA A 658 -29.41 -5.67 16.32
CA ALA A 658 -28.60 -5.33 15.15
C ALA A 658 -29.07 -3.99 14.57
N ILE A 659 -28.24 -2.96 14.70
CA ILE A 659 -28.59 -1.60 14.28
C ILE A 659 -28.21 -1.42 12.82
N ARG A 660 -29.23 -1.28 11.97
CA ARG A 660 -29.05 -1.04 10.53
C ARG A 660 -28.66 0.43 10.29
N SER A 661 -27.71 0.62 9.38
CA SER A 661 -27.36 1.96 8.87
C SER A 661 -28.36 2.39 7.79
N ALA A 662 -28.25 3.63 7.29
CA ALA A 662 -29.12 4.16 6.23
C ALA A 662 -29.13 3.30 4.94
N ASP A 663 -28.04 2.59 4.64
CA ASP A 663 -27.91 1.68 3.50
C ASP A 663 -28.37 0.24 3.80
N GLY A 664 -29.06 0.03 4.93
CA GLY A 664 -29.61 -1.26 5.36
C GLY A 664 -28.59 -2.25 5.94
N LYS A 665 -27.29 -1.94 5.97
CA LYS A 665 -26.22 -2.82 6.48
C LYS A 665 -25.95 -2.63 7.97
N VAL A 666 -25.61 -3.72 8.65
CA VAL A 666 -25.32 -3.72 10.10
C VAL A 666 -23.85 -3.44 10.33
N ARG A 667 -23.54 -2.35 11.04
CA ARG A 667 -22.16 -1.97 11.43
C ARG A 667 -22.01 -1.72 12.92
N LYS A 668 -23.12 -1.62 13.63
CA LYS A 668 -23.22 -1.44 15.08
C LYS A 668 -24.21 -2.45 15.62
N VAL A 669 -23.91 -3.00 16.78
CA VAL A 669 -24.78 -3.95 17.48
C VAL A 669 -24.80 -3.63 18.97
N SER A 670 -25.93 -3.89 19.60
CA SER A 670 -26.04 -3.92 21.06
C SER A 670 -25.70 -5.33 21.52
N LEU A 671 -24.76 -5.44 22.45
CA LEU A 671 -24.25 -6.70 22.97
C LEU A 671 -24.53 -6.79 24.45
N ARG A 672 -25.11 -7.91 24.88
CA ARG A 672 -25.19 -8.25 26.30
C ARG A 672 -23.99 -9.12 26.67
N ILE A 673 -23.17 -8.62 27.58
CA ILE A 673 -22.08 -9.36 28.20
C ILE A 673 -22.47 -9.68 29.64
N VAL A 674 -22.24 -10.91 30.06
CA VAL A 674 -22.44 -11.35 31.44
C VAL A 674 -21.07 -11.58 32.06
N ARG A 675 -20.69 -10.73 33.02
CA ARG A 675 -19.51 -10.93 33.87
C ARG A 675 -20.02 -11.03 35.31
N GLU A 676 -19.62 -12.08 36.03
CA GLU A 676 -19.93 -12.28 37.46
C GLU A 676 -21.43 -12.16 37.80
N GLY A 677 -22.30 -12.69 36.93
CA GLY A 677 -23.75 -12.68 37.14
C GLY A 677 -24.48 -11.36 36.83
N ARG A 678 -23.77 -10.27 36.52
CA ARG A 678 -24.38 -8.99 36.09
C ARG A 678 -24.30 -8.85 34.56
N GLY A 679 -25.47 -8.66 33.94
CA GLY A 679 -25.56 -8.39 32.51
C GLY A 679 -25.46 -6.89 32.23
N LYS A 680 -24.48 -6.47 31.43
CA LYS A 680 -24.39 -5.09 30.93
C LYS A 680 -24.52 -5.08 29.42
N VAL A 681 -25.28 -4.11 28.90
CA VAL A 681 -25.47 -3.90 27.48
C VAL A 681 -24.45 -2.87 26.99
N PHE A 682 -23.76 -3.20 25.91
CA PHE A 682 -22.77 -2.33 25.28
C PHE A 682 -23.13 -2.11 23.82
N LEU A 683 -23.11 -0.85 23.39
CA LEU A 683 -23.15 -0.51 21.97
C LEU A 683 -21.73 -0.64 21.41
N ARG A 684 -21.54 -1.51 20.40
CA ARG A 684 -20.23 -1.78 19.82
C ARG A 684 -20.23 -1.87 18.30
N PRO A 685 -19.13 -1.48 17.66
CA PRO A 685 -18.93 -1.69 16.23
C PRO A 685 -18.63 -3.16 15.92
N ILE A 686 -19.09 -3.66 14.77
CA ILE A 686 -18.88 -5.07 14.40
C ILE A 686 -17.41 -5.44 14.16
N LYS A 687 -16.56 -4.45 13.81
CA LYS A 687 -15.13 -4.66 13.55
C LYS A 687 -14.34 -5.07 14.80
N GLU A 688 -14.92 -4.88 15.98
CA GLU A 688 -14.34 -5.28 17.26
C GLU A 688 -14.85 -6.66 17.70
N LEU A 689 -15.69 -7.30 16.90
CA LEU A 689 -16.36 -8.54 17.22
C LEU A 689 -15.84 -9.66 16.34
N ILE A 690 -15.82 -10.87 16.89
CA ILE A 690 -15.56 -12.11 16.16
C ILE A 690 -16.79 -12.99 16.33
N LEU A 691 -17.39 -13.40 15.22
CA LEU A 691 -18.52 -14.32 15.23
C LEU A 691 -18.03 -15.71 15.62
N LEU A 692 -18.49 -16.21 16.77
CA LEU A 692 -18.17 -17.56 17.24
C LEU A 692 -19.20 -18.56 16.73
N VAL A 693 -20.47 -18.31 17.06
CA VAL A 693 -21.59 -19.19 16.71
C VAL A 693 -22.72 -18.35 16.11
N PRO A 694 -23.05 -18.56 14.82
CA PRO A 694 -24.19 -17.91 14.20
C PRO A 694 -25.49 -18.47 14.79
N VAL A 695 -26.52 -17.64 14.90
CA VAL A 695 -27.84 -18.03 15.45
C VAL A 695 -28.46 -19.20 14.69
N GLU A 696 -28.19 -19.34 13.39
CA GLU A 696 -28.70 -20.43 12.54
C GLU A 696 -28.05 -21.79 12.85
N ALA A 697 -26.96 -21.81 13.63
CA ALA A 697 -26.26 -23.02 14.06
C ALA A 697 -26.38 -23.30 15.57
N GLN A 698 -27.16 -22.50 16.29
CA GLN A 698 -27.57 -22.72 17.68
C GLN A 698 -28.87 -23.53 17.69
#